data_AF-A0A1F6LKW2-F1
#
_entry.id   AF-A0A1F6LKW2-F1
#
_cell.length_a   1.000
_cell.length_b   1.000
_cell.length_c   1.000
_cell.angle_alpha   90.00
_cell.angle_beta   90.00
_cell.angle_gamma   90.00
#
_symmetry.space_group_name_H-M   'P 1'
#
loop_
_entity.id
_entity.type
_entity.pdbx_description
1 polymer ?
#
loop_
_entity_poly.entity_id
_entity_poly.type
_entity_poly.pdbx_seq_one_letter_code
_entity_poly.pdbx_strand_id
1 'polypeptide(L)'
;MKSKRILKLTKKVFTFGLIISWLFTSWPQIPFVNFPEKVQKAQAAISATHLTAGSNTYPSDTGTTASISPTANALIIVTVGVYNGSGNPPTPISVIGNGITYELIDCSGEWHSGFDAEMVCMYRGLSASPTTGTIVITGDTGTGYLSWSVDEITGVYDTGGSNGSGAVIQSNTYSSGAGTTDTITVTLGTFASAGNGVLGTAYNYNAGTLAITKEAGLTELVSNYPNDNPETAWRNDNDTSLVWTLTADYSGGMAIEVNGTAPGTCDGGAVSNVVFIGKVNGDCIGFVSSTGAGTFTLPGDWSDTNLIEVIGAGGGGGGTSSGDGSGGGGGGAYATTTIASLADGVSYFVGIGGPSATVGSSTWFGATTCGAANVCAGGGGTATAGGTNANTGGAGGTVVVGQGYAGGAGGDGGGDTDGGGGGGGGAGGTTGIGAAGGGSTSHAIDGGSGGGGASGGDVGAVGPSTNVGGDGGANFTNRNGSPGGGGAGGNGTDGTAGTLGAGGGGGSDASQAANEDGGAGGNGIDLWGASPFYGSGGGGGGAGDNGIGGNGGRYGGGGGGTGEDGDIGGTGGQGLIVITYTPSLAPVFTLNSYRWYVDNDFVDPSNSWGNPDIAQDTAITILPYSNLAPTSTVELRLRTNFTVSSAALSAGAQQFKLQFKEGTDATCNTGSWTDVGAQASAVTWRFANSSVTTSLLSVTKLSPVSNVLESYVTTTPTYVNPNSVSVGEEMEYDFHIEHNGATSTDQYSFRVVESDNTEFDSYTNCPTLATGPETADLMRHGNMITAIGEQGFYWAN
;
A
#
# COMPACT_ATOMS: atom_id res chain seq x y z
N MET A 1 -2.79 -7.87 56.14
CA MET A 1 -3.97 -8.11 55.27
C MET A 1 -4.54 -6.85 54.59
N LYS A 2 -4.27 -5.62 55.07
CA LYS A 2 -4.83 -4.37 54.49
C LYS A 2 -4.12 -3.83 53.23
N SER A 3 -2.80 -4.02 53.05
CA SER A 3 -2.07 -3.44 51.89
C SER A 3 -2.39 -4.12 50.55
N LYS A 4 -2.63 -5.43 50.52
CA LYS A 4 -3.00 -6.17 49.30
C LYS A 4 -4.40 -5.80 48.76
N ARG A 5 -5.30 -5.31 49.62
CA ARG A 5 -6.62 -4.82 49.19
C ARG A 5 -6.55 -3.40 48.63
N ILE A 6 -5.70 -2.55 49.21
CA ILE A 6 -5.45 -1.19 48.71
C ILE A 6 -4.83 -1.26 47.31
N LEU A 7 -3.79 -2.08 47.09
CA LEU A 7 -3.15 -2.21 45.77
C LEU A 7 -4.11 -2.71 44.66
N LYS A 8 -5.05 -3.60 44.99
CA LYS A 8 -6.08 -4.07 44.05
C LYS A 8 -7.14 -3.01 43.75
N LEU A 9 -7.45 -2.14 44.72
CA LEU A 9 -8.38 -1.04 44.53
C LEU A 9 -7.75 0.09 43.70
N THR A 10 -6.48 0.44 43.96
CA THR A 10 -5.75 1.45 43.18
C THR A 10 -5.58 1.01 41.72
N LYS A 11 -5.30 -0.27 41.48
CA LYS A 11 -5.19 -0.81 40.11
C LYS A 11 -6.53 -0.74 39.36
N LYS A 12 -7.66 -1.05 40.02
CA LYS A 12 -8.99 -0.96 39.41
C LYS A 12 -9.43 0.48 39.15
N VAL A 13 -9.14 1.41 40.06
CA VAL A 13 -9.45 2.84 39.88
C VAL A 13 -8.59 3.46 38.78
N PHE A 14 -7.32 3.08 38.67
CA PHE A 14 -6.44 3.52 37.58
C PHE A 14 -6.89 2.97 36.23
N THR A 15 -7.25 1.68 36.15
CA THR A 15 -7.78 1.08 34.91
C THR A 15 -9.14 1.69 34.52
N PHE A 16 -10.03 1.96 35.49
CA PHE A 16 -11.33 2.58 35.21
C PHE A 16 -11.21 4.06 34.81
N GLY A 17 -10.25 4.79 35.39
CA GLY A 17 -9.90 6.15 34.98
C GLY A 17 -9.30 6.21 33.57
N LEU A 18 -8.47 5.21 33.20
CA LEU A 18 -7.93 5.06 31.84
C LEU A 18 -9.03 4.78 30.81
N ILE A 19 -10.03 3.96 31.16
CA ILE A 19 -11.18 3.62 30.29
C ILE A 19 -12.13 4.81 30.14
N ILE A 20 -12.39 5.59 31.20
CA ILE A 20 -13.22 6.80 31.12
C ILE A 20 -12.50 7.93 30.37
N SER A 21 -11.18 8.05 30.52
CA SER A 21 -10.35 8.97 29.72
C SER A 21 -10.31 8.59 28.23
N TRP A 22 -10.46 7.29 27.92
CA TRP A 22 -10.58 6.76 26.56
C TRP A 22 -11.90 7.14 25.86
N LEU A 23 -12.98 7.30 26.63
CA LEU A 23 -14.33 7.53 26.09
C LEU A 23 -14.66 9.00 25.79
N PHE A 24 -13.86 9.98 26.24
CA PHE A 24 -14.30 11.38 26.23
C PHE A 24 -13.30 12.44 25.73
N THR A 25 -12.07 12.11 25.32
CA THR A 25 -11.16 13.14 24.75
C THR A 25 -10.17 12.58 23.73
N SER A 26 -10.17 13.14 22.53
CA SER A 26 -9.09 13.07 21.54
C SER A 26 -7.82 13.76 22.08
N TRP A 27 -6.88 13.00 22.66
CA TRP A 27 -5.61 13.50 23.20
C TRP A 27 -4.37 12.92 22.48
N PRO A 28 -3.25 13.69 22.42
CA PRO A 28 -2.07 13.39 21.62
C PRO A 28 -1.24 12.23 22.18
N GLN A 29 -0.50 11.55 21.30
CA GLN A 29 0.35 10.40 21.63
C GLN A 29 1.38 10.73 22.73
N ILE A 30 1.49 9.84 23.73
CA ILE A 30 2.48 9.93 24.82
C ILE A 30 3.75 9.16 24.38
N PRO A 31 4.91 9.82 24.17
CA PRO A 31 6.09 9.24 23.50
C PRO A 31 6.81 8.07 24.21
N PHE A 32 6.36 7.66 25.40
CA PHE A 32 7.10 6.75 26.28
C PHE A 32 6.26 5.57 26.81
N VAL A 33 5.05 5.36 26.29
CA VAL A 33 4.21 4.22 26.66
C VAL A 33 4.02 3.31 25.44
N ASN A 34 4.68 2.15 25.46
CA ASN A 34 4.43 1.09 24.48
C ASN A 34 3.19 0.31 24.93
N PHE A 35 2.04 0.55 24.28
CA PHE A 35 0.80 -0.13 24.62
C PHE A 35 0.89 -1.64 24.27
N PRO A 36 0.16 -2.52 24.97
CA PRO A 36 0.10 -3.94 24.62
C PRO A 36 -0.40 -4.15 23.18
N GLU A 37 0.09 -5.20 22.51
CA GLU A 37 -0.22 -5.56 21.11
C GLU A 37 -1.73 -5.56 20.78
N LYS A 38 -2.58 -5.97 21.73
CA LYS A 38 -4.05 -5.96 21.57
C LYS A 38 -4.66 -4.56 21.56
N VAL A 39 -4.03 -3.60 22.25
CA VAL A 39 -4.43 -2.18 22.26
C VAL A 39 -3.89 -1.47 21.02
N GLN A 40 -2.69 -1.82 20.56
CA GLN A 40 -2.15 -1.36 19.27
C GLN A 40 -3.01 -1.87 18.10
N LYS A 41 -3.46 -3.13 18.14
CA LYS A 41 -4.40 -3.72 17.16
C LYS A 41 -5.79 -3.04 17.17
N ALA A 42 -6.25 -2.54 18.32
CA ALA A 42 -7.50 -1.78 18.42
C ALA A 42 -7.37 -0.31 17.94
N GLN A 43 -6.16 0.24 17.96
CA GLN A 43 -5.86 1.59 17.46
C GLN A 43 -5.57 1.62 15.94
N ALA A 44 -5.50 0.43 15.32
CA ALA A 44 -5.24 0.22 13.90
C ALA A 44 -6.50 -0.22 13.11
N ALA A 45 -7.70 -0.13 13.70
CA ALA A 45 -8.95 -0.47 13.00
C ALA A 45 -9.50 0.75 12.26
N ILE A 46 -10.08 0.53 11.07
CA ILE A 46 -10.87 1.54 10.37
C ILE A 46 -12.08 1.99 11.19
N SER A 47 -12.42 3.28 11.10
CA SER A 47 -13.57 3.88 11.77
C SER A 47 -14.18 4.99 10.94
N ALA A 48 -15.50 5.10 10.97
CA ALA A 48 -16.25 6.21 10.36
C ALA A 48 -16.77 7.18 11.42
N THR A 49 -16.71 8.48 11.14
CA THR A 49 -17.24 9.56 11.97
C THR A 49 -18.04 10.55 11.12
N HIS A 50 -19.18 11.00 11.63
CA HIS A 50 -19.99 12.00 10.93
C HIS A 50 -19.42 13.41 11.10
N LEU A 51 -19.33 14.18 10.00
CA LEU A 51 -18.86 15.57 10.03
C LEU A 51 -20.01 16.58 9.96
N THR A 52 -20.90 16.44 8.97
CA THR A 52 -22.03 17.36 8.79
C THR A 52 -23.11 16.76 7.89
N ALA A 53 -24.36 17.15 8.12
CA ALA A 53 -25.48 16.86 7.24
C ALA A 53 -26.37 18.10 7.09
N GLY A 54 -27.19 18.13 6.05
CA GLY A 54 -28.12 19.23 5.80
C GLY A 54 -28.77 19.14 4.43
N SER A 55 -29.60 20.14 4.15
CA SER A 55 -30.28 20.28 2.88
C SER A 55 -30.34 21.72 2.43
N ASN A 56 -30.66 21.93 1.15
CA ASN A 56 -30.91 23.26 0.63
C ASN A 56 -32.35 23.71 0.84
N THR A 57 -32.62 25.00 0.59
CA THR A 57 -34.00 25.50 0.58
C THR A 57 -34.60 25.30 -0.81
N TYR A 58 -35.74 24.61 -0.88
CA TYR A 58 -36.45 24.37 -2.13
C TYR A 58 -37.04 25.66 -2.74
N PRO A 59 -36.98 25.87 -4.07
CA PRO A 59 -36.20 25.12 -5.06
C PRO A 59 -34.78 25.69 -5.23
N SER A 60 -33.76 24.83 -5.26
CA SER A 60 -32.38 25.23 -5.56
C SER A 60 -31.59 24.08 -6.19
N ASP A 61 -30.84 24.36 -7.25
CA ASP A 61 -29.90 23.41 -7.86
C ASP A 61 -28.56 23.34 -7.11
N THR A 62 -28.39 24.12 -6.03
CA THR A 62 -27.13 24.20 -5.26
C THR A 62 -27.37 24.02 -3.77
N GLY A 63 -26.43 23.33 -3.12
CA GLY A 63 -26.33 23.12 -1.68
C GLY A 63 -24.93 23.46 -1.16
N THR A 64 -24.82 23.89 0.09
CA THR A 64 -23.53 24.18 0.73
C THR A 64 -23.55 23.64 2.15
N THR A 65 -22.57 22.80 2.47
CA THR A 65 -22.46 22.18 3.79
C THR A 65 -22.07 23.20 4.87
N ALA A 66 -22.22 22.83 6.14
CA ALA A 66 -21.47 23.53 7.19
C ALA A 66 -19.95 23.37 6.96
N SER A 67 -19.16 24.27 7.54
CA SER A 67 -17.70 24.18 7.44
C SER A 67 -17.20 22.93 8.17
N ILE A 68 -16.39 22.13 7.48
CA ILE A 68 -15.71 20.96 8.03
C ILE A 68 -14.20 21.17 7.99
N SER A 69 -13.46 20.38 8.78
CA SER A 69 -11.98 20.32 8.75
C SER A 69 -11.56 18.86 8.55
N PRO A 70 -11.49 18.39 7.28
CA PRO A 70 -11.09 17.01 7.01
C PRO A 70 -9.69 16.72 7.54
N THR A 71 -9.49 15.53 8.08
CA THR A 71 -8.17 15.05 8.50
C THR A 71 -7.32 14.75 7.26
N ALA A 72 -6.03 15.05 7.33
CA ALA A 72 -5.11 14.73 6.23
C ALA A 72 -5.10 13.22 5.95
N ASN A 73 -5.22 12.86 4.67
CA ASN A 73 -5.35 11.50 4.17
C ASN A 73 -6.60 10.75 4.65
N ALA A 74 -7.62 11.45 5.18
CA ALA A 74 -8.91 10.83 5.45
C ALA A 74 -9.75 10.70 4.17
N LEU A 75 -10.45 9.57 4.02
CA LEU A 75 -11.43 9.34 2.97
C LEU A 75 -12.72 10.03 3.39
N ILE A 76 -13.14 11.00 2.59
CA ILE A 76 -14.37 11.75 2.80
C ILE A 76 -15.42 11.17 1.87
N ILE A 77 -16.52 10.69 2.47
CA ILE A 77 -17.69 10.23 1.73
C ILE A 77 -18.77 11.30 1.83
N VAL A 78 -19.18 11.81 0.68
CA VAL A 78 -20.31 12.74 0.55
C VAL A 78 -21.48 11.98 -0.04
N THR A 79 -22.47 11.67 0.79
CA THR A 79 -23.72 11.07 0.36
C THR A 79 -24.69 12.19 0.01
N VAL A 80 -25.28 12.17 -1.19
CA VAL A 80 -26.18 13.21 -1.70
C VAL A 80 -27.53 12.59 -2.08
N GLY A 81 -28.59 13.05 -1.44
CA GLY A 81 -29.97 12.81 -1.86
C GLY A 81 -30.42 13.88 -2.85
N VAL A 82 -31.05 13.46 -3.95
CA VAL A 82 -31.50 14.37 -5.02
C VAL A 82 -32.98 14.17 -5.27
N TYR A 83 -33.71 15.28 -5.38
CA TYR A 83 -35.06 15.32 -5.92
C TYR A 83 -35.14 16.31 -7.08
N ASN A 84 -35.67 15.84 -8.22
CA ASN A 84 -35.87 16.61 -9.44
C ASN A 84 -37.36 16.61 -9.82
N GLY A 85 -38.00 17.78 -9.84
CA GLY A 85 -39.42 17.94 -10.20
C GLY A 85 -39.69 18.17 -11.69
N SER A 86 -38.71 17.93 -12.58
CA SER A 86 -38.78 18.26 -14.02
C SER A 86 -38.67 17.06 -14.99
N GLY A 87 -38.63 15.82 -14.48
CA GLY A 87 -38.84 14.60 -15.28
C GLY A 87 -37.69 14.13 -16.20
N ASN A 88 -36.47 14.65 -16.05
CA ASN A 88 -35.27 14.10 -16.71
C ASN A 88 -34.29 13.52 -15.68
N PRO A 89 -33.58 12.42 -15.99
CA PRO A 89 -32.61 11.82 -15.09
C PRO A 89 -31.43 12.77 -14.86
N PRO A 90 -31.10 13.15 -13.61
CA PRO A 90 -29.93 13.97 -13.33
C PRO A 90 -28.64 13.12 -13.39
N THR A 91 -27.68 13.55 -14.20
CA THR A 91 -26.26 13.17 -14.10
C THR A 91 -25.43 14.31 -14.72
N PRO A 92 -24.33 14.80 -14.10
CA PRO A 92 -23.77 14.51 -12.78
C PRO A 92 -23.85 15.68 -11.78
N ILE A 93 -23.86 15.36 -10.49
CA ILE A 93 -23.74 16.34 -9.40
C ILE A 93 -22.26 16.70 -9.25
N SER A 94 -21.94 17.99 -9.29
CA SER A 94 -20.60 18.47 -8.98
C SER A 94 -20.44 18.65 -7.48
N VAL A 95 -19.45 17.99 -6.89
CA VAL A 95 -19.07 18.10 -5.47
C VAL A 95 -17.67 18.69 -5.38
N ILE A 96 -17.54 19.91 -4.83
CA ILE A 96 -16.26 20.62 -4.77
C ILE A 96 -16.13 21.30 -3.40
N GLY A 97 -15.00 21.12 -2.73
CA GLY A 97 -14.75 21.76 -1.45
C GLY A 97 -13.43 21.34 -0.82
N ASN A 98 -13.03 22.02 0.24
CA ASN A 98 -11.91 21.62 1.11
C ASN A 98 -10.55 21.36 0.43
N GLY A 99 -10.32 21.84 -0.80
CA GLY A 99 -9.14 21.48 -1.58
C GLY A 99 -9.08 20.00 -1.96
N ILE A 100 -10.23 19.31 -1.97
CA ILE A 100 -10.40 17.90 -2.31
C ILE A 100 -11.12 17.81 -3.66
N THR A 101 -10.65 16.92 -4.53
CA THR A 101 -11.39 16.51 -5.73
C THR A 101 -12.27 15.33 -5.36
N TYR A 102 -13.57 15.48 -5.57
CA TYR A 102 -14.53 14.41 -5.30
C TYR A 102 -14.93 13.70 -6.59
N GLU A 103 -15.04 12.38 -6.50
CA GLU A 103 -15.39 11.51 -7.61
C GLU A 103 -16.59 10.64 -7.24
N LEU A 104 -17.49 10.44 -8.20
CA LEU A 104 -18.65 9.57 -8.00
C LEU A 104 -18.18 8.14 -7.73
N ILE A 105 -18.75 7.51 -6.71
CA ILE A 105 -18.66 6.06 -6.50
C ILE A 105 -19.74 5.41 -7.35
N ASP A 106 -21.00 5.69 -7.03
CA ASP A 106 -22.17 5.10 -7.67
C ASP A 106 -23.43 5.92 -7.30
N CYS A 107 -24.53 5.67 -8.00
CA CYS A 107 -25.86 6.20 -7.71
C CYS A 107 -26.90 5.09 -7.81
N SER A 108 -27.87 5.10 -6.91
CA SER A 108 -29.04 4.25 -7.05
C SER A 108 -29.84 4.53 -8.33
N GLY A 109 -30.58 3.54 -8.82
CA GLY A 109 -31.61 3.76 -9.83
C GLY A 109 -32.71 4.74 -9.37
N GLU A 110 -33.53 5.21 -10.30
CA GLU A 110 -34.68 6.06 -9.98
C GLU A 110 -35.82 5.24 -9.36
N TRP A 111 -36.46 5.78 -8.33
CA TRP A 111 -37.50 5.05 -7.57
C TRP A 111 -38.92 5.53 -7.86
N HIS A 112 -39.06 6.74 -8.39
CA HIS A 112 -40.36 7.36 -8.62
C HIS A 112 -40.69 7.40 -10.12
N SER A 113 -41.93 7.08 -10.47
CA SER A 113 -42.41 7.12 -11.86
C SER A 113 -43.27 8.37 -12.11
N GLY A 114 -42.85 9.29 -12.98
CA GLY A 114 -43.63 10.47 -13.34
C GLY A 114 -42.79 11.72 -13.59
N PHE A 115 -43.28 12.89 -13.17
CA PHE A 115 -42.57 14.18 -13.29
C PHE A 115 -41.54 14.42 -12.17
N ASP A 116 -41.48 13.54 -11.16
CA ASP A 116 -40.52 13.62 -10.05
C ASP A 116 -39.56 12.43 -10.13
N ALA A 117 -38.24 12.68 -10.16
CA ALA A 117 -37.19 11.66 -10.13
C ALA A 117 -36.32 11.84 -8.87
N GLU A 118 -36.03 10.74 -8.18
CA GLU A 118 -35.22 10.72 -6.96
C GLU A 118 -34.14 9.65 -7.00
N MET A 119 -32.99 9.97 -6.40
CA MET A 119 -31.86 9.06 -6.25
C MET A 119 -31.00 9.47 -5.05
N VAL A 120 -30.12 8.55 -4.63
CA VAL A 120 -29.03 8.81 -3.70
C VAL A 120 -27.73 8.44 -4.39
N CYS A 121 -26.71 9.27 -4.23
CA CYS A 121 -25.38 9.09 -4.80
C CYS A 121 -24.33 9.20 -3.71
N MET A 122 -23.24 8.44 -3.82
CA MET A 122 -22.08 8.58 -2.95
C MET A 122 -20.87 9.07 -3.74
N TYR A 123 -20.17 10.06 -3.20
CA TYR A 123 -18.93 10.60 -3.74
C TYR A 123 -17.80 10.37 -2.76
N ARG A 124 -16.61 10.05 -3.26
CA ARG A 124 -15.38 9.91 -2.47
C ARG A 124 -14.41 11.05 -2.77
N GLY A 125 -13.64 11.45 -1.78
CA GLY A 125 -12.51 12.36 -1.96
C GLY A 125 -11.44 12.12 -0.90
N LEU A 126 -10.18 12.25 -1.28
CA LEU A 126 -9.03 12.10 -0.39
C LEU A 126 -7.97 13.13 -0.75
N SER A 127 -7.36 13.76 0.25
CA SER A 127 -6.26 14.72 0.07
C SER A 127 -5.27 14.63 1.22
N ALA A 128 -3.97 14.76 0.91
CA ALA A 128 -2.91 14.83 1.90
C ALA A 128 -2.85 16.18 2.63
N SER A 129 -3.52 17.22 2.12
CA SER A 129 -3.53 18.56 2.71
C SER A 129 -4.87 19.27 2.47
N PRO A 130 -5.97 18.75 3.03
CA PRO A 130 -7.27 19.38 2.90
C PRO A 130 -7.31 20.72 3.65
N THR A 131 -8.13 21.65 3.18
CA THR A 131 -8.37 22.94 3.83
C THR A 131 -9.68 22.94 4.60
N THR A 132 -9.74 23.59 5.75
CA THR A 132 -11.01 23.88 6.45
C THR A 132 -11.91 24.76 5.56
N GLY A 133 -13.18 24.38 5.44
CA GLY A 133 -14.14 25.10 4.61
C GLY A 133 -15.41 24.28 4.35
N THR A 134 -16.27 24.80 3.49
CA THR A 134 -17.52 24.15 3.07
C THR A 134 -17.33 23.31 1.81
N ILE A 135 -18.22 22.33 1.62
CA ILE A 135 -18.40 21.63 0.34
C ILE A 135 -19.60 22.24 -0.38
N VAL A 136 -19.45 22.51 -1.67
CA VAL A 136 -20.51 22.98 -2.57
C VAL A 136 -20.96 21.80 -3.43
N ILE A 137 -22.26 21.55 -3.41
CA ILE A 137 -22.94 20.49 -4.16
C ILE A 137 -23.81 21.18 -5.21
N THR A 138 -23.62 20.86 -6.48
CA THR A 138 -24.38 21.46 -7.59
C THR A 138 -25.01 20.37 -8.42
N GLY A 139 -26.34 20.30 -8.43
CA GLY A 139 -27.10 19.45 -9.34
C GLY A 139 -27.27 20.08 -10.71
N ASP A 140 -27.86 19.33 -11.64
CA ASP A 140 -28.21 19.83 -12.97
C ASP A 140 -29.40 20.80 -12.93
N THR A 141 -29.57 21.56 -14.02
CA THR A 141 -30.71 22.48 -14.17
C THR A 141 -32.04 21.73 -14.02
N GLY A 142 -32.83 22.08 -13.00
CA GLY A 142 -34.12 21.44 -12.70
C GLY A 142 -34.10 20.58 -11.43
N THR A 143 -32.95 20.47 -10.77
CA THR A 143 -32.83 19.89 -9.43
C THR A 143 -33.61 20.74 -8.42
N GLY A 144 -34.70 20.18 -7.91
CA GLY A 144 -35.57 20.89 -6.99
C GLY A 144 -34.97 20.97 -5.58
N TYR A 145 -34.41 19.86 -5.09
CA TYR A 145 -33.94 19.74 -3.71
C TYR A 145 -32.70 18.85 -3.63
N LEU A 146 -31.75 19.27 -2.78
CA LEU A 146 -30.53 18.54 -2.47
C LEU A 146 -30.42 18.37 -0.95
N SER A 147 -30.13 17.15 -0.51
CA SER A 147 -29.72 16.88 0.87
C SER A 147 -28.43 16.08 0.90
N TRP A 148 -27.70 16.15 2.02
CA TRP A 148 -26.37 15.56 2.13
C TRP A 148 -26.06 15.02 3.52
N SER A 149 -25.18 14.02 3.54
CA SER A 149 -24.37 13.62 4.69
C SER A 149 -22.90 13.62 4.28
N VAL A 150 -22.03 14.09 5.16
CA VAL A 150 -20.58 14.03 5.01
C VAL A 150 -20.02 13.21 6.15
N ASP A 151 -19.44 12.07 5.79
CA ASP A 151 -18.84 11.12 6.71
C ASP A 151 -17.34 10.99 6.41
N GLU A 152 -16.53 10.88 7.46
CA GLU A 152 -15.08 10.76 7.39
C GLU A 152 -14.64 9.38 7.86
N ILE A 153 -13.81 8.73 7.06
CA ILE A 153 -13.20 7.45 7.41
C ILE A 153 -11.72 7.67 7.76
N THR A 154 -11.36 7.21 8.95
CA THR A 154 -10.01 7.28 9.51
C THR A 154 -9.55 5.89 9.97
N GLY A 155 -8.27 5.76 10.31
CA GLY A 155 -7.67 4.48 10.68
C GLY A 155 -6.82 3.91 9.54
N VAL A 156 -6.76 2.59 9.44
CA VAL A 156 -5.84 1.88 8.55
C VAL A 156 -6.62 1.28 7.38
N TYR A 157 -6.59 1.95 6.24
CA TYR A 157 -7.25 1.53 4.99
C TYR A 157 -6.40 1.91 3.79
N ASP A 158 -6.72 1.35 2.63
CA ASP A 158 -6.02 1.64 1.38
C ASP A 158 -6.29 3.09 0.91
N THR A 159 -5.28 3.95 0.96
CA THR A 159 -5.35 5.33 0.47
C THR A 159 -4.91 5.47 -0.99
N GLY A 160 -4.62 4.36 -1.67
CA GLY A 160 -4.16 4.32 -3.05
C GLY A 160 -5.21 4.76 -4.08
N GLY A 161 -4.74 4.92 -5.32
CA GLY A 161 -5.57 5.37 -6.44
C GLY A 161 -5.88 6.86 -6.43
N SER A 162 -6.67 7.33 -7.40
CA SER A 162 -7.09 8.73 -7.47
C SER A 162 -8.28 8.98 -6.54
N ASN A 163 -8.22 10.07 -5.78
CA ASN A 163 -9.30 10.52 -4.88
C ASN A 163 -9.81 9.42 -3.91
N GLY A 164 -8.93 8.50 -3.50
CA GLY A 164 -9.26 7.41 -2.58
C GLY A 164 -9.98 6.22 -3.23
N SER A 165 -9.80 5.98 -4.54
CA SER A 165 -10.42 4.84 -5.23
C SER A 165 -9.96 3.48 -4.71
N GLY A 166 -8.72 3.34 -4.21
CA GLY A 166 -8.24 2.09 -3.59
C GLY A 166 -8.96 1.75 -2.29
N ALA A 167 -9.56 2.76 -1.63
CA ALA A 167 -10.30 2.56 -0.40
C ALA A 167 -11.66 1.88 -0.63
N VAL A 168 -12.23 1.96 -1.83
CA VAL A 168 -13.57 1.43 -2.15
C VAL A 168 -13.42 0.19 -3.04
N ILE A 169 -13.77 -0.98 -2.51
CA ILE A 169 -13.61 -2.26 -3.22
C ILE A 169 -14.80 -2.53 -4.14
N GLN A 170 -15.99 -2.31 -3.61
CA GLN A 170 -17.25 -2.53 -4.31
C GLN A 170 -18.32 -1.59 -3.75
N SER A 171 -19.32 -1.33 -4.58
CA SER A 171 -20.58 -0.71 -4.19
C SER A 171 -21.74 -1.62 -4.60
N ASN A 172 -22.87 -1.46 -3.94
CA ASN A 172 -24.13 -1.95 -4.46
C ASN A 172 -25.25 -1.00 -4.08
N THR A 173 -26.35 -1.05 -4.83
CA THR A 173 -27.48 -0.12 -4.68
C THR A 173 -28.79 -0.87 -4.51
N TYR A 174 -29.77 -0.18 -3.95
CA TYR A 174 -31.14 -0.63 -3.82
C TYR A 174 -32.10 0.45 -4.28
N SER A 175 -33.17 -0.01 -4.95
CA SER A 175 -34.21 0.83 -5.50
C SER A 175 -35.58 0.17 -5.35
N SER A 176 -36.50 0.78 -4.59
CA SER A 176 -37.89 0.30 -4.53
C SER A 176 -38.78 0.94 -5.60
N GLY A 177 -39.78 0.20 -6.05
CA GLY A 177 -40.93 0.73 -6.79
C GLY A 177 -42.15 0.86 -5.87
N ALA A 178 -43.22 1.50 -6.33
CA ALA A 178 -44.38 1.85 -5.48
C ALA A 178 -44.98 0.67 -4.67
N GLY A 179 -45.03 0.81 -3.34
CA GLY A 179 -45.67 -0.14 -2.40
C GLY A 179 -45.53 0.30 -0.93
N THR A 180 -46.48 -0.04 -0.05
CA THR A 180 -46.44 0.39 1.36
C THR A 180 -45.78 -0.64 2.29
N THR A 181 -44.76 -0.17 3.02
CA THR A 181 -43.87 -0.88 3.97
C THR A 181 -42.74 -1.63 3.27
N ASP A 182 -41.57 -0.99 3.23
CA ASP A 182 -40.36 -1.50 2.58
C ASP A 182 -39.26 -1.80 3.60
N THR A 183 -38.47 -2.83 3.26
CA THR A 183 -37.18 -3.08 3.88
C THR A 183 -36.12 -2.78 2.83
N ILE A 184 -35.25 -1.80 3.08
CA ILE A 184 -34.06 -1.61 2.25
C ILE A 184 -33.06 -2.66 2.68
N THR A 185 -32.66 -3.53 1.76
CA THR A 185 -31.53 -4.44 1.95
C THR A 185 -30.53 -4.19 0.85
N VAL A 186 -29.34 -3.71 1.23
CA VAL A 186 -28.20 -3.63 0.32
C VAL A 186 -27.23 -4.73 0.71
N THR A 187 -26.98 -5.67 -0.22
CA THR A 187 -26.07 -6.79 -0.01
C THR A 187 -24.84 -6.64 -0.90
N LEU A 188 -23.66 -6.58 -0.29
CA LEU A 188 -22.38 -6.58 -0.98
C LEU A 188 -21.89 -8.01 -1.21
N GLY A 189 -20.93 -8.17 -2.14
CA GLY A 189 -20.18 -9.41 -2.30
C GLY A 189 -19.37 -9.77 -1.05
N THR A 190 -18.90 -11.01 -0.97
CA THR A 190 -18.05 -11.46 0.16
C THR A 190 -16.78 -10.62 0.26
N PHE A 191 -16.46 -10.15 1.46
CA PHE A 191 -15.25 -9.37 1.69
C PHE A 191 -14.00 -10.24 1.62
N ALA A 192 -12.98 -9.73 0.95
CA ALA A 192 -11.68 -10.38 0.88
C ALA A 192 -10.93 -10.36 2.22
N SER A 193 -11.29 -9.43 3.12
CA SER A 193 -10.63 -9.24 4.41
C SER A 193 -11.63 -8.94 5.52
N ALA A 194 -11.47 -9.63 6.66
CA ALA A 194 -12.21 -9.35 7.89
C ALA A 194 -11.87 -7.99 8.54
N GLY A 195 -10.86 -7.28 8.00
CA GLY A 195 -10.54 -5.91 8.38
C GLY A 195 -11.41 -4.87 7.67
N ASN A 196 -12.14 -5.25 6.61
CA ASN A 196 -12.96 -4.34 5.82
C ASN A 196 -14.19 -3.85 6.59
N GLY A 197 -14.63 -2.66 6.20
CA GLY A 197 -15.75 -1.97 6.84
C GLY A 197 -16.80 -1.63 5.81
N VAL A 198 -17.98 -1.28 6.29
CA VAL A 198 -19.12 -1.00 5.43
C VAL A 198 -19.74 0.31 5.87
N LEU A 199 -19.79 1.25 4.93
CA LEU A 199 -20.61 2.43 5.05
C LEU A 199 -21.81 2.24 4.14
N GLY A 200 -23.01 2.49 4.66
CA GLY A 200 -24.20 2.49 3.82
C GLY A 200 -25.17 3.58 4.18
N THR A 201 -26.11 3.80 3.28
CA THR A 201 -27.13 4.82 3.38
C THR A 201 -28.51 4.29 3.01
N ALA A 202 -29.52 4.88 3.65
CA ALA A 202 -30.91 4.76 3.29
C ALA A 202 -31.54 6.16 3.14
N TYR A 203 -32.41 6.30 2.14
CA TYR A 203 -33.07 7.55 1.81
C TYR A 203 -34.51 7.29 1.35
N ASN A 204 -35.44 8.19 1.68
CA ASN A 204 -36.85 8.05 1.32
C ASN A 204 -37.53 9.42 1.10
N TYR A 205 -38.56 9.42 0.25
CA TYR A 205 -39.46 10.56 0.06
C TYR A 205 -40.42 10.71 1.25
N ASN A 206 -40.81 11.94 1.61
CA ASN A 206 -41.78 12.31 2.67
C ASN A 206 -41.33 12.21 4.15
N ALA A 207 -40.09 12.52 4.50
CA ALA A 207 -39.60 12.38 5.86
C ALA A 207 -39.86 13.56 6.82
N GLY A 208 -41.03 14.22 6.70
CA GLY A 208 -41.54 15.07 7.78
C GLY A 208 -42.07 14.28 9.00
N THR A 209 -42.26 12.95 8.89
CA THR A 209 -42.99 12.18 9.92
C THR A 209 -42.59 10.71 10.12
N LEU A 210 -41.67 10.15 9.33
CA LEU A 210 -41.41 8.70 9.28
C LEU A 210 -39.93 8.41 9.52
N ALA A 211 -39.63 7.68 10.59
CA ALA A 211 -38.27 7.29 10.94
C ALA A 211 -37.83 6.08 10.11
N ILE A 212 -36.65 6.16 9.50
CA ILE A 212 -35.91 4.98 9.04
C ILE A 212 -35.29 4.34 10.30
N THR A 213 -35.34 3.02 10.39
CA THR A 213 -34.75 2.26 11.50
C THR A 213 -33.71 1.29 10.95
N LYS A 214 -32.43 1.58 11.17
CA LYS A 214 -31.33 0.63 10.91
C LYS A 214 -31.47 -0.65 11.75
N GLU A 215 -30.91 -1.75 11.25
CA GLU A 215 -30.83 -2.99 12.01
C GLU A 215 -29.88 -2.91 13.23
N ALA A 216 -29.95 -3.95 14.07
CA ALA A 216 -29.02 -4.12 15.18
C ALA A 216 -27.63 -4.51 14.67
N GLY A 217 -26.58 -3.82 15.13
CA GLY A 217 -25.18 -4.07 14.71
C GLY A 217 -24.59 -2.91 13.90
N LEU A 218 -25.41 -2.16 13.17
CA LEU A 218 -24.99 -0.92 12.52
C LEU A 218 -24.80 0.20 13.55
N THR A 219 -23.72 0.97 13.42
CA THR A 219 -23.50 2.23 14.15
C THR A 219 -24.10 3.36 13.33
N GLU A 220 -25.09 4.07 13.89
CA GLU A 220 -25.67 5.25 13.23
C GLU A 220 -24.66 6.39 13.23
N LEU A 221 -24.42 6.99 12.07
CA LEU A 221 -23.58 8.18 11.92
C LEU A 221 -24.45 9.43 11.86
N VAL A 222 -25.52 9.40 11.05
CA VAL A 222 -26.55 10.43 11.01
C VAL A 222 -27.92 9.82 10.75
N SER A 223 -28.96 10.41 11.34
CA SER A 223 -30.35 10.05 11.10
C SER A 223 -30.99 10.97 10.05
N ASN A 224 -31.89 10.42 9.23
CA ASN A 224 -32.72 11.19 8.30
C ASN A 224 -33.65 12.18 9.04
N TYR A 225 -34.09 11.83 10.25
CA TYR A 225 -35.04 12.63 11.02
C TYR A 225 -34.33 13.70 11.89
N PRO A 226 -34.83 14.96 11.95
CA PRO A 226 -36.05 15.49 11.32
C PRO A 226 -35.80 16.33 10.04
N ASN A 227 -34.65 16.19 9.37
CA ASN A 227 -34.13 17.21 8.43
C ASN A 227 -34.02 16.74 6.96
N ASP A 228 -34.65 15.62 6.59
CA ASP A 228 -34.66 15.07 5.22
C ASP A 228 -33.25 14.77 4.65
N ASN A 229 -32.31 14.36 5.50
CA ASN A 229 -30.94 14.01 5.12
C ASN A 229 -30.82 12.51 4.78
N PRO A 230 -29.84 12.08 3.96
CA PRO A 230 -29.51 10.67 3.85
C PRO A 230 -29.14 10.09 5.23
N GLU A 231 -29.78 9.00 5.65
CA GLU A 231 -29.36 8.27 6.85
C GLU A 231 -28.10 7.50 6.51
N THR A 232 -27.03 7.63 7.29
CA THR A 232 -25.79 6.87 7.08
C THR A 232 -25.41 6.08 8.31
N ALA A 233 -24.89 4.87 8.09
CA ALA A 233 -24.51 3.96 9.15
C ALA A 233 -23.27 3.14 8.77
N TRP A 234 -22.53 2.73 9.79
CA TRP A 234 -21.22 2.07 9.68
C TRP A 234 -21.17 0.74 10.44
N ARG A 235 -20.44 -0.24 9.90
CA ARG A 235 -20.02 -1.46 10.60
C ARG A 235 -18.66 -1.95 10.12
N ASN A 236 -18.02 -2.80 10.92
CA ASN A 236 -16.72 -3.41 10.62
C ASN A 236 -16.65 -4.86 11.14
N ASP A 237 -17.77 -5.57 11.07
CA ASP A 237 -17.98 -6.93 11.57
C ASP A 237 -18.00 -8.00 10.45
N ASN A 238 -17.56 -7.64 9.24
CA ASN A 238 -17.54 -8.50 8.04
C ASN A 238 -18.94 -8.99 7.58
N ASP A 239 -20.01 -8.32 8.04
CA ASP A 239 -21.35 -8.54 7.54
C ASP A 239 -21.55 -7.77 6.23
N THR A 240 -21.95 -8.47 5.17
CA THR A 240 -22.12 -7.89 3.83
C THR A 240 -23.53 -7.35 3.60
N SER A 241 -24.43 -7.53 4.56
CA SER A 241 -25.82 -7.07 4.48
C SER A 241 -26.03 -5.82 5.34
N LEU A 242 -26.72 -4.83 4.77
CA LEU A 242 -27.18 -3.65 5.50
C LEU A 242 -28.67 -3.52 5.32
N VAL A 243 -29.37 -3.55 6.44
CA VAL A 243 -30.83 -3.56 6.47
C VAL A 243 -31.39 -2.34 7.20
N TRP A 244 -32.31 -1.64 6.54
CA TRP A 244 -33.14 -0.61 7.15
C TRP A 244 -34.62 -0.95 6.99
N THR A 245 -35.39 -0.73 8.05
CA THR A 245 -36.85 -0.84 8.05
C THR A 245 -37.46 0.54 8.03
N LEU A 246 -38.42 0.78 7.13
CA LEU A 246 -39.11 2.05 7.03
C LEU A 246 -40.55 1.88 6.55
N THR A 247 -41.35 2.93 6.76
CA THR A 247 -42.65 3.07 6.13
C THR A 247 -42.53 4.21 5.13
N ALA A 248 -42.32 3.90 3.85
CA ALA A 248 -42.32 4.88 2.77
C ALA A 248 -42.96 4.27 1.52
N ASP A 249 -43.38 5.13 0.59
CA ASP A 249 -43.91 4.72 -0.71
C ASP A 249 -42.80 4.54 -1.76
N TYR A 250 -41.65 5.20 -1.55
CA TYR A 250 -40.47 5.19 -2.43
C TYR A 250 -39.20 5.32 -1.60
N SER A 251 -38.22 4.47 -1.88
CA SER A 251 -37.01 4.42 -1.08
C SER A 251 -35.80 3.89 -1.82
N GLY A 252 -34.66 4.24 -1.27
CA GLY A 252 -33.36 4.08 -1.87
C GLY A 252 -32.29 3.71 -0.88
N GLY A 253 -31.31 2.94 -1.33
CA GLY A 253 -30.14 2.66 -0.50
C GLY A 253 -28.89 2.41 -1.32
N MET A 254 -27.76 2.60 -0.67
CA MET A 254 -26.45 2.25 -1.20
C MET A 254 -25.54 1.77 -0.09
N ALA A 255 -24.59 0.92 -0.43
CA ALA A 255 -23.51 0.53 0.47
C ALA A 255 -22.20 0.45 -0.28
N ILE A 256 -21.10 0.71 0.43
CA ILE A 256 -19.74 0.57 -0.06
C ILE A 256 -18.93 -0.30 0.89
N GLU A 257 -18.15 -1.21 0.34
CA GLU A 257 -17.09 -1.90 1.07
C GLU A 257 -15.86 -1.00 1.10
N VAL A 258 -15.39 -0.71 2.31
CA VAL A 258 -14.17 0.06 2.55
C VAL A 258 -13.04 -0.88 2.93
N ASN A 259 -11.96 -0.83 2.15
CA ASN A 259 -10.79 -1.68 2.31
C ASN A 259 -10.04 -1.36 3.61
N GLY A 260 -10.28 -2.12 4.68
CA GLY A 260 -9.58 -1.96 5.95
C GLY A 260 -8.23 -2.67 6.02
N THR A 261 -7.68 -3.04 4.87
CA THR A 261 -6.30 -3.43 4.75
C THR A 261 -5.45 -2.16 4.74
N ALA A 262 -4.40 -2.11 5.56
CA ALA A 262 -3.39 -1.05 5.48
C ALA A 262 -2.93 -0.82 4.03
N PRO A 263 -2.51 0.41 3.65
CA PRO A 263 -1.93 0.65 2.33
C PRO A 263 -0.90 -0.46 2.05
N GLY A 264 -1.18 -1.25 1.00
CA GLY A 264 -0.87 -2.67 0.92
C GLY A 264 0.44 -3.11 1.57
N THR A 265 0.42 -4.25 2.29
CA THR A 265 1.65 -4.92 2.66
C THR A 265 2.49 -5.15 1.41
N CYS A 266 3.71 -4.61 1.40
CA CYS A 266 4.70 -4.97 0.41
C CYS A 266 4.90 -6.49 0.46
N ASP A 267 5.00 -7.16 -0.70
CA ASP A 267 5.20 -8.61 -0.77
C ASP A 267 6.63 -9.04 -0.36
N GLY A 268 7.23 -8.28 0.56
CA GLY A 268 8.43 -8.65 1.28
C GLY A 268 8.08 -9.68 2.36
N GLY A 269 7.62 -10.86 1.94
CA GLY A 269 7.39 -11.99 2.83
C GLY A 269 8.56 -12.15 3.80
N ALA A 270 8.33 -11.88 5.09
CA ALA A 270 9.27 -12.00 6.21
C ALA A 270 10.77 -11.95 5.83
N VAL A 271 11.22 -10.90 5.13
CA VAL A 271 12.65 -10.67 4.90
C VAL A 271 13.27 -10.31 6.24
N SER A 272 14.06 -11.22 6.80
CA SER A 272 14.41 -11.25 8.23
C SER A 272 15.08 -9.98 8.77
N ASN A 273 15.55 -9.08 7.90
CA ASN A 273 16.33 -7.90 8.26
C ASN A 273 15.87 -6.58 7.58
N VAL A 274 14.82 -6.59 6.74
CA VAL A 274 14.26 -5.35 6.17
C VAL A 274 12.90 -5.09 6.79
N VAL A 275 12.72 -3.91 7.38
CA VAL A 275 11.43 -3.50 7.93
C VAL A 275 10.71 -2.69 6.85
N PHE A 276 9.82 -3.34 6.12
CA PHE A 276 8.87 -2.65 5.24
C PHE A 276 7.78 -2.00 6.09
N ILE A 277 7.58 -0.70 5.90
CA ILE A 277 6.63 0.10 6.69
C ILE A 277 5.30 0.35 5.97
N GLY A 278 5.17 -0.13 4.73
CA GLY A 278 3.95 -0.06 3.92
C GLY A 278 4.18 0.62 2.55
N LYS A 279 3.08 0.81 1.81
CA LYS A 279 3.07 1.56 0.56
C LYS A 279 2.80 3.06 0.80
N VAL A 280 3.47 3.92 0.04
CA VAL A 280 3.35 5.37 0.08
C VAL A 280 3.25 5.86 -1.35
N ASN A 281 2.12 6.47 -1.71
CA ASN A 281 1.81 6.83 -3.11
C ASN A 281 1.95 5.65 -4.11
N GLY A 282 1.74 4.41 -3.64
CA GLY A 282 1.90 3.19 -4.42
C GLY A 282 3.28 2.52 -4.28
N ASP A 283 4.31 3.23 -3.80
CA ASP A 283 5.65 2.68 -3.64
C ASP A 283 5.85 2.01 -2.28
N CYS A 284 6.45 0.83 -2.29
CA CYS A 284 6.90 0.12 -1.11
C CYS A 284 8.20 0.70 -0.56
N ILE A 285 8.20 1.03 0.74
CA ILE A 285 9.37 1.58 1.44
C ILE A 285 9.83 0.64 2.56
N GLY A 286 11.10 0.27 2.53
CA GLY A 286 11.76 -0.57 3.53
C GLY A 286 13.06 0.01 4.05
N PHE A 287 13.38 -0.30 5.31
CA PHE A 287 14.60 0.18 5.97
C PHE A 287 15.44 -0.97 6.51
N VAL A 288 16.76 -0.80 6.41
CA VAL A 288 17.75 -1.65 7.08
C VAL A 288 18.64 -0.77 7.95
N SER A 289 18.45 -0.88 9.27
CA SER A 289 19.17 -0.08 10.27
C SER A 289 20.01 -0.93 11.23
N SER A 290 19.84 -2.26 11.20
CA SER A 290 20.70 -3.21 11.92
C SER A 290 22.08 -3.24 11.27
N THR A 291 23.10 -2.93 12.05
CA THR A 291 24.48 -2.82 11.56
C THR A 291 25.11 -4.17 11.23
N GLY A 292 26.07 -4.16 10.30
CA GLY A 292 26.77 -5.35 9.84
C GLY A 292 26.30 -5.88 8.49
N ALA A 293 26.80 -7.06 8.11
CA ALA A 293 26.51 -7.70 6.84
C ALA A 293 25.14 -8.38 6.86
N GLY A 294 24.44 -8.35 5.72
CA GLY A 294 23.20 -9.08 5.50
C GLY A 294 22.94 -9.38 4.04
N THR A 295 21.83 -10.08 3.79
CA THR A 295 21.36 -10.41 2.45
C THR A 295 19.95 -9.86 2.26
N PHE A 296 19.66 -9.35 1.06
CA PHE A 296 18.36 -8.87 0.64
C PHE A 296 17.75 -9.88 -0.33
N THR A 297 16.57 -10.39 0.02
CA THR A 297 15.74 -11.21 -0.86
C THR A 297 14.79 -10.28 -1.59
N LEU A 298 14.66 -10.45 -2.90
CA LEU A 298 13.75 -9.65 -3.70
C LEU A 298 12.30 -9.97 -3.32
N PRO A 299 11.45 -8.95 -3.10
CA PRO A 299 10.00 -9.11 -3.11
C PRO A 299 9.52 -9.76 -4.42
N GLY A 300 8.46 -10.56 -4.35
CA GLY A 300 7.86 -11.20 -5.54
C GLY A 300 7.31 -10.18 -6.54
N ASP A 301 6.90 -9.00 -6.03
CA ASP A 301 6.39 -7.86 -6.78
C ASP A 301 7.47 -6.80 -7.10
N TRP A 302 8.76 -7.14 -7.06
CA TRP A 302 9.83 -6.19 -7.41
C TRP A 302 9.74 -5.73 -8.87
N SER A 303 9.84 -4.42 -9.13
CA SER A 303 9.71 -3.86 -10.49
C SER A 303 11.06 -3.44 -11.11
N ASP A 304 11.00 -2.79 -12.27
CA ASP A 304 12.15 -2.25 -12.98
C ASP A 304 12.53 -0.82 -12.54
N THR A 305 11.81 -0.23 -11.58
CA THR A 305 12.09 1.13 -11.10
C THR A 305 12.20 1.15 -9.58
N ASN A 306 13.43 1.02 -9.09
CA ASN A 306 13.72 0.95 -7.66
C ASN A 306 14.78 1.97 -7.29
N LEU A 307 14.59 2.66 -6.17
CA LEU A 307 15.52 3.63 -5.61
C LEU A 307 16.15 3.03 -4.34
N ILE A 308 17.48 3.02 -4.29
CA ILE A 308 18.23 2.63 -3.09
C ILE A 308 19.02 3.83 -2.59
N GLU A 309 18.86 4.14 -1.31
CA GLU A 309 19.55 5.23 -0.65
C GLU A 309 20.31 4.69 0.56
N VAL A 310 21.54 5.18 0.78
CA VAL A 310 22.41 4.73 1.86
C VAL A 310 23.07 5.89 2.57
N ILE A 311 23.18 5.80 3.90
CA ILE A 311 23.96 6.72 4.74
C ILE A 311 25.11 5.93 5.38
N GLY A 312 26.35 6.40 5.18
CA GLY A 312 27.54 5.88 5.83
C GLY A 312 27.54 6.17 7.33
N ALA A 313 28.21 5.35 8.14
CA ALA A 313 28.26 5.61 9.58
C ALA A 313 29.22 6.76 9.92
N GLY A 314 28.94 7.50 11.00
CA GLY A 314 29.82 8.56 11.48
C GLY A 314 31.08 8.02 12.18
N GLY A 315 32.16 8.79 12.14
CA GLY A 315 33.37 8.51 12.91
C GLY A 315 33.20 8.92 14.38
N GLY A 316 33.92 8.25 15.27
CA GLY A 316 34.00 8.65 16.68
C GLY A 316 34.93 9.86 16.87
N GLY A 317 34.59 10.69 17.85
CA GLY A 317 35.46 11.76 18.33
C GLY A 317 36.73 11.22 18.96
N GLY A 318 37.76 12.05 19.06
CA GLY A 318 39.03 11.66 19.67
C GLY A 318 38.86 11.35 21.16
N GLY A 319 39.78 10.54 21.69
CA GLY A 319 39.99 10.42 23.14
C GLY A 319 41.23 11.20 23.55
N THR A 320 41.47 11.34 24.86
CA THR A 320 42.63 12.08 25.37
C THR A 320 43.95 11.37 25.13
N SER A 321 44.98 12.17 24.85
CA SER A 321 46.35 11.87 25.25
C SER A 321 47.08 13.14 25.69
N SER A 322 47.22 13.31 27.01
CA SER A 322 48.15 14.28 27.65
C SER A 322 47.91 15.76 27.32
N GLY A 323 46.89 16.35 27.94
CA GLY A 323 46.85 17.79 28.21
C GLY A 323 46.22 18.67 27.13
N ASP A 324 45.50 18.12 26.15
CA ASP A 324 44.79 18.91 25.14
C ASP A 324 43.41 18.29 24.82
N GLY A 325 42.45 19.14 24.45
CA GLY A 325 41.12 18.73 23.96
C GLY A 325 41.18 18.05 22.59
N SER A 326 40.35 17.05 22.36
CA SER A 326 40.40 16.24 21.14
C SER A 326 39.42 16.70 20.05
N GLY A 327 39.70 16.35 18.79
CA GLY A 327 38.83 16.70 17.66
C GLY A 327 37.53 15.87 17.63
N GLY A 328 36.51 16.39 16.95
CA GLY A 328 35.28 15.66 16.66
C GLY A 328 35.44 14.70 15.47
N GLY A 329 34.68 13.62 15.44
CA GLY A 329 34.61 12.68 14.32
C GLY A 329 33.83 13.24 13.13
N GLY A 330 34.15 12.79 11.92
CA GLY A 330 33.44 13.18 10.70
C GLY A 330 32.08 12.50 10.56
N GLY A 331 31.13 13.18 9.92
CA GLY A 331 29.85 12.58 9.54
C GLY A 331 29.99 11.65 8.34
N GLY A 332 29.09 10.68 8.20
CA GLY A 332 29.02 9.77 7.06
C GLY A 332 28.42 10.44 5.81
N ALA A 333 28.74 9.89 4.64
CA ALA A 333 28.15 10.34 3.37
C ALA A 333 26.72 9.86 3.19
N TYR A 334 26.00 10.48 2.26
CA TYR A 334 24.77 9.97 1.67
C TYR A 334 25.01 9.61 0.20
N ALA A 335 24.54 8.45 -0.23
CA ALA A 335 24.61 8.01 -1.62
C ALA A 335 23.28 7.38 -2.06
N THR A 336 22.94 7.52 -3.32
CA THR A 336 21.71 7.01 -3.94
C THR A 336 21.98 6.46 -5.33
N THR A 337 21.16 5.51 -5.76
CA THR A 337 21.15 4.96 -7.11
C THR A 337 19.77 4.42 -7.48
N THR A 338 19.47 4.38 -8.77
CA THR A 338 18.31 3.64 -9.29
C THR A 338 18.77 2.29 -9.84
N ILE A 339 18.03 1.23 -9.53
CA ILE A 339 18.33 -0.15 -9.94
C ILE A 339 17.13 -0.70 -10.71
N ALA A 340 17.35 -1.07 -11.98
CA ALA A 340 16.30 -1.65 -12.81
C ALA A 340 16.22 -3.18 -12.73
N SER A 341 17.32 -3.86 -12.42
CA SER A 341 17.30 -5.30 -12.18
C SER A 341 18.29 -5.65 -11.06
N LEU A 342 17.85 -6.51 -10.15
CA LEU A 342 18.61 -6.94 -9.00
C LEU A 342 18.51 -8.46 -8.90
N ALA A 343 19.63 -9.13 -8.67
CA ALA A 343 19.60 -10.56 -8.42
C ALA A 343 19.00 -10.85 -7.04
N ASP A 344 18.27 -11.96 -6.91
CA ASP A 344 17.82 -12.41 -5.60
C ASP A 344 18.99 -12.78 -4.68
N GLY A 345 18.86 -12.49 -3.39
CA GLY A 345 19.86 -12.78 -2.36
C GLY A 345 21.10 -11.88 -2.38
N VAL A 346 21.04 -10.66 -2.92
CA VAL A 346 22.19 -9.74 -2.96
C VAL A 346 22.67 -9.36 -1.56
N SER A 347 23.98 -9.19 -1.41
CA SER A 347 24.59 -8.77 -0.14
C SER A 347 24.50 -7.26 0.08
N TYR A 348 24.41 -6.86 1.35
CA TYR A 348 24.55 -5.48 1.79
C TYR A 348 25.36 -5.40 3.10
N PHE A 349 25.76 -4.19 3.48
CA PHE A 349 26.32 -3.91 4.80
C PHE A 349 25.83 -2.56 5.31
N VAL A 350 25.33 -2.53 6.54
CA VAL A 350 24.99 -1.29 7.23
C VAL A 350 26.14 -0.87 8.12
N GLY A 351 26.66 0.34 7.89
CA GLY A 351 27.79 0.89 8.62
C GLY A 351 27.59 0.91 10.14
N ILE A 352 28.58 0.41 10.87
CA ILE A 352 28.73 0.57 12.31
C ILE A 352 29.36 1.94 12.59
N GLY A 353 28.74 2.70 13.49
CA GLY A 353 29.27 3.96 14.00
C GLY A 353 30.62 3.76 14.69
N GLY A 354 31.57 4.66 14.43
CA GLY A 354 32.89 4.61 15.04
C GLY A 354 32.77 4.80 16.55
N PRO A 355 33.29 3.88 17.39
CA PRO A 355 33.55 4.22 18.79
C PRO A 355 34.61 5.32 18.88
N SER A 356 34.84 5.86 20.09
CA SER A 356 35.89 6.85 20.34
C SER A 356 37.21 6.49 19.62
N ALA A 357 37.81 7.49 18.97
CA ALA A 357 39.04 7.39 18.18
C ALA A 357 39.02 6.31 17.08
N THR A 358 37.83 5.97 16.57
CA THR A 358 37.66 4.97 15.50
C THR A 358 36.84 5.52 14.33
N VAL A 359 37.20 5.10 13.12
CA VAL A 359 36.50 5.42 11.87
C VAL A 359 35.12 4.76 11.85
N GLY A 360 34.13 5.48 11.30
CA GLY A 360 32.83 4.91 10.95
C GLY A 360 32.95 4.03 9.71
N SER A 361 32.27 2.89 9.69
CA SER A 361 32.29 2.01 8.50
C SER A 361 31.31 2.46 7.42
N SER A 362 31.64 2.18 6.17
CA SER A 362 30.78 2.46 5.02
C SER A 362 29.48 1.66 5.07
N THR A 363 28.44 2.19 4.40
CA THR A 363 27.18 1.49 4.15
C THR A 363 27.03 1.27 2.65
N TRP A 364 26.70 0.05 2.22
CA TRP A 364 26.56 -0.29 0.81
C TRP A 364 25.50 -1.36 0.55
N PHE A 365 25.02 -1.42 -0.69
CA PHE A 365 23.99 -2.35 -1.12
C PHE A 365 24.31 -2.95 -2.50
N GLY A 366 24.08 -4.26 -2.65
CA GLY A 366 24.17 -4.98 -3.93
C GLY A 366 25.50 -5.71 -4.19
N ALA A 367 26.42 -5.77 -3.21
CA ALA A 367 27.67 -6.53 -3.33
C ALA A 367 28.29 -6.86 -1.97
N THR A 368 29.38 -7.63 -1.99
CA THR A 368 30.16 -8.01 -0.78
C THR A 368 31.13 -6.93 -0.30
N THR A 369 31.43 -5.93 -1.14
CA THR A 369 32.32 -4.82 -0.78
C THR A 369 31.77 -3.49 -1.31
N CYS A 370 32.02 -2.41 -0.57
CA CYS A 370 31.59 -1.06 -0.92
C CYS A 370 31.98 -0.63 -2.36
N GLY A 371 33.20 -0.87 -2.80
CA GLY A 371 33.67 -0.44 -4.13
C GLY A 371 33.08 -1.22 -5.31
N ALA A 372 32.48 -2.38 -5.06
CA ALA A 372 31.82 -3.21 -6.08
C ALA A 372 30.28 -3.16 -5.98
N ALA A 373 29.74 -2.45 -4.98
CA ALA A 373 28.30 -2.32 -4.73
C ALA A 373 27.60 -1.47 -5.81
N ASN A 374 26.28 -1.56 -5.88
CA ASN A 374 25.48 -0.68 -6.74
C ASN A 374 25.46 0.75 -6.20
N VAL A 375 25.52 0.89 -4.86
CA VAL A 375 25.63 2.17 -4.16
C VAL A 375 26.45 1.99 -2.90
N CYS A 376 27.31 2.96 -2.59
CA CYS A 376 28.08 2.99 -1.36
C CYS A 376 28.35 4.41 -0.85
N ALA A 377 27.95 4.64 0.39
CA ALA A 377 28.31 5.82 1.16
C ALA A 377 29.48 5.50 2.11
N GLY A 378 30.56 6.27 1.99
CA GLY A 378 31.71 6.20 2.88
C GLY A 378 31.36 6.62 4.30
N GLY A 379 31.90 5.90 5.28
CA GLY A 379 31.82 6.29 6.67
C GLY A 379 32.73 7.50 7.00
N GLY A 380 32.41 8.18 8.09
CA GLY A 380 33.16 9.32 8.59
C GLY A 380 34.53 8.95 9.15
N GLY A 381 35.49 9.83 8.90
CA GLY A 381 36.84 9.80 9.44
C GLY A 381 36.83 9.91 10.97
N THR A 382 37.81 9.27 11.61
CA THR A 382 38.05 9.47 13.04
C THR A 382 38.82 10.76 13.27
N ALA A 383 38.59 11.40 14.42
CA ALA A 383 39.47 12.47 14.87
C ALA A 383 40.79 11.91 15.43
N THR A 384 41.82 12.75 15.44
CA THR A 384 43.08 12.40 16.10
C THR A 384 42.91 12.52 17.62
N ALA A 385 43.48 11.58 18.39
CA ALA A 385 43.54 11.69 19.84
C ALA A 385 44.37 12.92 20.25
N GLY A 386 44.00 13.57 21.36
CA GLY A 386 44.62 14.83 21.82
C GLY A 386 46.14 14.70 21.93
N GLY A 387 46.92 15.68 21.49
CA GLY A 387 48.37 15.69 21.71
C GLY A 387 49.05 16.88 21.06
N THR A 388 50.17 17.29 21.67
CA THR A 388 50.81 18.63 21.68
C THR A 388 50.77 19.57 20.48
N ASN A 389 50.27 19.24 19.28
CA ASN A 389 50.18 20.16 18.14
C ASN A 389 49.15 19.82 17.01
N ALA A 390 48.27 18.82 17.12
CA ALA A 390 47.30 18.52 16.02
C ALA A 390 46.04 17.74 16.45
N ASN A 391 45.09 18.43 17.10
CA ASN A 391 43.80 17.84 17.52
C ASN A 391 42.77 17.90 16.37
N THR A 392 43.18 17.47 15.17
CA THR A 392 42.40 17.65 13.95
C THR A 392 41.14 16.80 13.95
N GLY A 393 40.02 17.41 13.59
CA GLY A 393 38.75 16.73 13.40
C GLY A 393 38.79 15.69 12.28
N GLY A 394 37.95 14.66 12.41
CA GLY A 394 37.85 13.60 11.43
C GLY A 394 37.27 14.10 10.11
N ALA A 395 37.81 13.65 8.99
CA ALA A 395 37.28 13.99 7.66
C ALA A 395 35.85 13.47 7.49
N GLY A 396 35.00 14.20 6.76
CA GLY A 396 33.69 13.70 6.38
C GLY A 396 33.78 12.49 5.44
N GLY A 397 32.81 11.58 5.51
CA GLY A 397 32.69 10.45 4.61
C GLY A 397 32.44 10.92 3.17
N THR A 398 32.94 10.17 2.19
CA THR A 398 32.79 10.47 0.76
C THR A 398 31.82 9.52 0.08
N VAL A 399 31.13 9.96 -0.97
CA VAL A 399 30.37 9.07 -1.87
C VAL A 399 31.37 8.18 -2.62
N VAL A 400 31.27 6.86 -2.46
CA VAL A 400 32.21 5.91 -3.10
C VAL A 400 31.62 5.37 -4.40
N VAL A 401 30.33 5.01 -4.38
CA VAL A 401 29.57 4.56 -5.57
C VAL A 401 28.17 5.15 -5.52
N GLY A 402 27.65 5.58 -6.67
CA GLY A 402 26.36 6.27 -6.77
C GLY A 402 26.50 7.79 -6.76
N GLN A 403 25.38 8.47 -6.59
CA GLN A 403 25.31 9.93 -6.53
C GLN A 403 24.94 10.37 -5.12
N GLY A 404 25.36 11.55 -4.68
CA GLY A 404 24.95 12.05 -3.37
C GLY A 404 25.90 13.09 -2.81
N TYR A 405 26.00 13.14 -1.48
CA TYR A 405 26.68 14.21 -0.76
C TYR A 405 27.60 13.66 0.32
N ALA A 406 28.75 14.32 0.50
CA ALA A 406 29.69 13.99 1.55
C ALA A 406 29.15 14.35 2.94
N GLY A 407 29.68 13.68 3.96
CA GLY A 407 29.49 14.11 5.34
C GLY A 407 30.33 15.34 5.69
N GLY A 408 29.99 16.00 6.79
CA GLY A 408 30.76 17.11 7.34
C GLY A 408 32.01 16.62 8.05
N ALA A 409 33.08 17.41 8.01
CA ALA A 409 34.24 17.18 8.85
C ALA A 409 33.91 17.45 10.33
N GLY A 410 34.53 16.73 11.24
CA GLY A 410 34.57 17.15 12.64
C GLY A 410 35.39 18.42 12.80
N GLY A 411 35.09 19.18 13.85
CA GLY A 411 35.88 20.33 14.26
C GLY A 411 37.13 19.92 15.03
N ASP A 412 38.14 20.79 14.98
CA ASP A 412 39.39 20.61 15.71
C ASP A 412 39.20 20.85 17.21
N GLY A 413 39.92 20.10 18.06
CA GLY A 413 39.97 20.30 19.51
C GLY A 413 40.93 21.42 19.93
N GLY A 414 40.79 21.93 21.17
CA GLY A 414 41.68 22.94 21.74
C GLY A 414 43.11 22.43 21.91
N GLY A 415 44.12 23.28 21.69
CA GLY A 415 45.54 22.91 21.68
C GLY A 415 46.33 23.30 22.94
N ASP A 416 45.65 23.51 24.06
CA ASP A 416 46.18 24.03 25.31
C ASP A 416 45.71 23.17 26.50
N THR A 417 46.33 23.40 27.67
CA THR A 417 46.11 22.64 28.92
C THR A 417 44.70 22.72 29.50
N ASP A 418 43.83 23.58 28.97
CA ASP A 418 42.43 23.77 29.40
C ASP A 418 41.55 23.85 28.13
N GLY A 419 41.72 22.86 27.24
CA GLY A 419 41.14 22.87 25.90
C GLY A 419 39.84 22.08 25.79
N GLY A 420 38.76 22.76 25.38
CA GLY A 420 37.50 22.12 25.00
C GLY A 420 37.59 21.29 23.71
N GLY A 421 36.77 20.25 23.64
CA GLY A 421 36.67 19.34 22.49
C GLY A 421 36.01 19.94 21.26
N GLY A 422 36.38 19.43 20.08
CA GLY A 422 35.78 19.79 18.80
C GLY A 422 34.41 19.15 18.59
N GLY A 423 33.50 19.83 17.89
CA GLY A 423 32.19 19.29 17.54
C GLY A 423 32.29 18.21 16.44
N GLY A 424 31.41 17.22 16.47
CA GLY A 424 31.28 16.22 15.40
C GLY A 424 30.66 16.81 14.12
N GLY A 425 30.99 16.23 12.97
CA GLY A 425 30.41 16.61 11.68
C GLY A 425 29.00 16.03 11.47
N GLY A 426 28.12 16.78 10.82
CA GLY A 426 26.80 16.28 10.41
C GLY A 426 26.89 15.26 9.28
N ALA A 427 25.93 14.35 9.16
CA ALA A 427 25.83 13.45 8.02
C ALA A 427 25.41 14.19 6.75
N GLY A 428 25.89 13.72 5.59
CA GLY A 428 25.27 14.07 4.31
C GLY A 428 23.86 13.49 4.22
N GLY A 429 22.98 14.14 3.48
CA GLY A 429 21.63 13.65 3.24
C GLY A 429 21.01 14.24 1.98
N THR A 430 19.70 14.07 1.79
CA THR A 430 19.04 14.30 0.49
C THR A 430 19.17 15.74 -0.02
N THR A 431 19.38 16.70 0.88
CA THR A 431 19.41 18.12 0.54
C THR A 431 20.80 18.76 0.51
N GLY A 432 21.86 18.04 0.89
CA GLY A 432 23.22 18.57 0.77
C GLY A 432 24.27 17.88 1.62
N ILE A 433 25.49 18.44 1.56
CA ILE A 433 26.63 17.98 2.38
C ILE A 433 26.33 18.16 3.86
N GLY A 434 26.80 17.24 4.68
CA GLY A 434 26.79 17.44 6.13
C GLY A 434 27.64 18.64 6.50
N ALA A 435 27.19 19.44 7.47
CA ALA A 435 27.94 20.60 7.92
C ALA A 435 29.07 20.20 8.86
N ALA A 436 30.12 21.01 8.88
CA ALA A 436 31.24 20.78 9.79
C ALA A 436 30.83 21.02 11.25
N GLY A 437 31.48 20.30 12.17
CA GLY A 437 31.45 20.66 13.59
C GLY A 437 32.23 21.96 13.85
N GLY A 438 31.87 22.67 14.91
CA GLY A 438 32.66 23.80 15.39
C GLY A 438 34.02 23.33 15.90
N GLY A 439 35.08 24.08 15.62
CA GLY A 439 36.42 23.81 16.14
C GLY A 439 36.86 24.85 17.16
N SER A 440 37.80 24.49 18.04
CA SER A 440 38.37 25.40 19.05
C SER A 440 39.58 26.14 18.45
N THR A 441 39.55 27.49 18.38
CA THR A 441 40.51 28.26 17.56
C THR A 441 41.71 28.89 18.28
N SER A 442 41.88 28.76 19.61
CA SER A 442 43.14 29.10 20.31
C SER A 442 43.10 28.79 21.82
N HIS A 443 44.22 28.42 22.44
CA HIS A 443 44.85 29.29 23.44
C HIS A 443 44.35 29.21 24.91
N ALA A 444 43.03 29.28 25.08
CA ALA A 444 42.32 29.69 26.31
C ALA A 444 40.79 29.46 26.17
N ILE A 445 40.38 28.30 25.62
CA ILE A 445 38.97 28.00 25.38
C ILE A 445 38.59 26.74 26.15
N ASP A 446 37.92 26.97 27.26
CA ASP A 446 37.54 25.93 28.21
C ASP A 446 36.19 25.27 27.81
N GLY A 447 35.39 25.95 26.97
CA GLY A 447 34.10 25.44 26.46
C GLY A 447 34.23 24.59 25.19
N GLY A 448 33.52 23.46 25.15
CA GLY A 448 33.41 22.60 23.98
C GLY A 448 32.66 23.26 22.82
N SER A 449 32.98 22.84 21.59
CA SER A 449 32.35 23.38 20.37
C SER A 449 31.05 22.66 19.99
N GLY A 450 30.13 23.32 19.28
CA GLY A 450 28.88 22.71 18.83
C GLY A 450 29.05 21.75 17.64
N GLY A 451 28.20 20.74 17.54
CA GLY A 451 28.17 19.80 16.41
C GLY A 451 27.55 20.40 15.14
N GLY A 452 27.90 19.86 13.97
CA GLY A 452 27.36 20.30 12.68
C GLY A 452 25.96 19.76 12.37
N GLY A 453 25.15 20.54 11.67
CA GLY A 453 23.85 20.09 11.15
C GLY A 453 23.97 19.11 9.98
N ALA A 454 23.01 18.20 9.85
CA ALA A 454 22.95 17.26 8.73
C ALA A 454 22.40 17.91 7.45
N SER A 455 22.56 17.20 6.31
CA SER A 455 21.75 17.43 5.10
C SER A 455 21.81 18.84 4.50
N GLY A 456 22.97 19.50 4.51
CA GLY A 456 23.12 20.89 4.07
C GLY A 456 22.80 21.92 5.16
N GLY A 457 22.76 21.49 6.42
CA GLY A 457 22.55 22.33 7.59
C GLY A 457 23.70 23.29 7.89
N ASP A 458 23.62 23.95 9.03
CA ASP A 458 24.58 24.95 9.47
C ASP A 458 25.79 24.31 10.18
N VAL A 459 26.93 25.00 10.09
CA VAL A 459 28.15 24.64 10.82
C VAL A 459 27.92 24.87 12.32
N GLY A 460 28.45 23.97 13.15
CA GLY A 460 28.42 24.14 14.60
C GLY A 460 29.23 25.35 15.05
N ALA A 461 28.77 26.06 16.08
CA ALA A 461 29.49 27.22 16.59
C ALA A 461 30.75 26.80 17.34
N VAL A 462 31.79 27.62 17.23
CA VAL A 462 33.02 27.52 18.01
C VAL A 462 32.71 27.76 19.49
N GLY A 463 33.32 26.98 20.40
CA GLY A 463 33.29 27.25 21.83
C GLY A 463 33.86 28.65 22.16
N PRO A 464 33.10 29.57 22.79
CA PRO A 464 33.62 30.88 23.19
C PRO A 464 34.55 30.79 24.41
N SER A 465 35.49 31.74 24.54
CA SER A 465 36.47 31.84 25.64
C SER A 465 35.88 32.26 27.00
N THR A 466 34.61 31.92 27.28
CA THR A 466 33.84 32.46 28.41
C THR A 466 33.14 31.38 29.22
N ASN A 467 33.74 30.19 29.40
CA ASN A 467 33.17 29.09 30.18
C ASN A 467 31.78 28.65 29.66
N VAL A 468 31.49 28.82 28.38
CA VAL A 468 30.21 28.50 27.74
C VAL A 468 30.51 27.68 26.50
N GLY A 469 29.70 26.67 26.21
CA GLY A 469 29.88 25.86 25.00
C GLY A 469 29.46 26.58 23.72
N GLY A 470 29.74 25.98 22.56
CA GLY A 470 29.23 26.43 21.27
C GLY A 470 27.82 25.88 20.98
N ASP A 471 26.95 26.66 20.34
CA ASP A 471 25.66 26.18 19.83
C ASP A 471 25.86 25.15 18.70
N GLY A 472 25.02 24.11 18.67
CA GLY A 472 24.95 23.15 17.57
C GLY A 472 24.30 23.75 16.32
N GLY A 473 24.79 23.35 15.14
CA GLY A 473 24.27 23.80 13.85
C GLY A 473 22.86 23.27 13.57
N ALA A 474 22.01 24.09 12.95
CA ALA A 474 20.66 23.69 12.58
C ALA A 474 20.63 22.75 11.35
N ASN A 475 19.58 21.94 11.19
CA ASN A 475 19.34 21.18 9.95
C ASN A 475 18.71 22.08 8.86
N PHE A 476 18.98 21.79 7.58
CA PHE A 476 18.44 22.46 6.40
C PHE A 476 16.90 22.39 6.28
N THR A 477 16.24 21.39 6.88
CA THR A 477 14.81 21.13 6.67
C THR A 477 13.84 22.05 7.42
N ASN A 478 14.27 22.95 8.31
CA ASN A 478 13.35 23.86 8.99
C ASN A 478 13.26 25.26 8.35
N ARG A 479 12.51 25.37 7.24
CA ARG A 479 12.11 26.67 6.65
C ARG A 479 10.97 27.39 7.40
N ASN A 480 10.47 26.81 8.51
CA ASN A 480 9.35 27.35 9.31
C ASN A 480 9.77 27.91 10.69
N GLY A 481 11.07 28.10 10.96
CA GLY A 481 11.53 29.03 12.00
C GLY A 481 11.56 28.52 13.45
N SER A 482 11.96 27.26 13.71
CA SER A 482 12.36 26.85 15.07
C SER A 482 13.77 26.23 15.08
N PRO A 483 14.74 26.80 15.81
CA PRO A 483 16.12 26.33 15.79
C PRO A 483 16.19 24.97 16.49
N GLY A 484 16.40 23.90 15.72
CA GLY A 484 16.55 22.55 16.26
C GLY A 484 17.95 22.25 16.79
N GLY A 485 18.90 23.17 16.59
CA GLY A 485 20.27 23.06 17.12
C GLY A 485 20.28 23.02 18.63
N GLY A 486 21.12 22.15 19.20
CA GLY A 486 21.34 22.13 20.63
C GLY A 486 21.98 23.45 21.07
N GLY A 487 21.33 24.19 21.97
CA GLY A 487 21.96 25.32 22.63
C GLY A 487 23.17 24.92 23.46
N ALA A 488 24.12 25.86 23.54
CA ALA A 488 25.31 25.79 24.39
C ALA A 488 25.00 25.46 25.85
N GLY A 489 25.91 24.71 26.49
CA GLY A 489 25.92 24.59 27.95
C GLY A 489 26.18 25.96 28.59
N GLY A 490 25.33 26.36 29.54
CA GLY A 490 25.64 27.46 30.46
C GLY A 490 26.80 27.06 31.39
N ASN A 491 27.45 28.01 32.07
CA ASN A 491 28.61 27.76 32.93
C ASN A 491 28.37 26.56 33.91
N GLY A 492 29.12 25.47 33.70
CA GLY A 492 29.08 24.23 34.49
C GLY A 492 27.90 23.30 34.20
N THR A 493 27.46 23.24 32.93
CA THR A 493 26.33 22.42 32.48
C THR A 493 26.61 21.79 31.13
N ASP A 494 26.04 20.60 30.92
CA ASP A 494 26.10 19.90 29.64
C ASP A 494 25.50 20.70 28.49
N GLY A 495 26.04 20.49 27.29
CA GLY A 495 25.43 20.95 26.06
C GLY A 495 24.08 20.27 25.81
N THR A 496 23.13 21.01 25.25
CA THR A 496 21.81 20.43 24.97
C THR A 496 21.84 19.58 23.69
N ALA A 497 21.05 18.50 23.66
CA ALA A 497 20.97 17.65 22.48
C ALA A 497 20.30 18.38 21.31
N GLY A 498 20.80 18.14 20.10
CA GLY A 498 20.16 18.57 18.87
C GLY A 498 18.89 17.78 18.60
N THR A 499 18.02 18.32 17.75
CA THR A 499 16.78 17.67 17.30
C THR A 499 16.71 17.65 15.78
N LEU A 500 16.03 16.66 15.21
CA LEU A 500 15.70 16.61 13.77
C LEU A 500 16.93 16.79 12.86
N GLY A 501 18.02 16.06 13.11
CA GLY A 501 19.26 16.14 12.32
C GLY A 501 20.16 17.35 12.64
N ALA A 502 19.80 18.20 13.60
CA ALA A 502 20.65 19.30 14.04
C ALA A 502 21.78 18.83 14.96
N GLY A 503 22.87 19.60 15.03
CA GLY A 503 24.01 19.32 15.90
C GLY A 503 23.70 19.52 17.39
N GLY A 504 24.41 18.81 18.26
CA GLY A 504 24.37 19.02 19.70
C GLY A 504 25.20 20.23 20.14
N GLY A 505 24.79 20.90 21.22
CA GLY A 505 25.55 22.00 21.81
C GLY A 505 26.81 21.50 22.51
N GLY A 506 27.84 22.33 22.59
CA GLY A 506 29.06 22.03 23.33
C GLY A 506 28.86 22.14 24.84
N GLY A 507 29.64 21.38 25.59
CA GLY A 507 29.73 21.49 27.05
C GLY A 507 30.44 22.78 27.47
N SER A 508 30.12 23.29 28.65
CA SER A 508 30.88 24.39 29.26
C SER A 508 32.00 23.88 30.16
N ASP A 509 32.95 24.75 30.51
CA ASP A 509 33.87 24.54 31.64
C ASP A 509 33.37 25.32 32.86
N ALA A 510 33.33 24.66 34.01
CA ALA A 510 33.25 25.36 35.28
C ALA A 510 34.14 24.71 36.33
N SER A 511 35.44 24.97 36.29
CA SER A 511 36.41 24.76 37.38
C SER A 511 35.87 23.86 38.51
N GLN A 512 35.82 22.54 38.26
CA GLN A 512 35.34 21.45 39.14
C GLN A 512 33.82 21.07 39.13
N ALA A 513 33.05 21.34 38.08
CA ALA A 513 31.68 20.82 37.95
C ALA A 513 31.64 19.43 37.28
N ALA A 514 30.70 18.57 37.68
CA ALA A 514 30.61 17.18 37.21
C ALA A 514 29.86 16.99 35.86
N ASN A 515 29.52 18.08 35.16
CA ASN A 515 28.58 18.12 34.04
C ASN A 515 29.08 19.07 32.94
N GLU A 516 30.01 18.60 32.12
CA GLU A 516 30.67 19.36 31.04
C GLU A 516 30.53 18.63 29.69
N ASP A 517 29.55 17.73 29.60
CA ASP A 517 29.40 16.83 28.46
C ASP A 517 28.88 17.58 27.22
N GLY A 518 29.34 17.15 26.05
CA GLY A 518 28.77 17.59 24.79
C GLY A 518 27.35 17.03 24.58
N GLY A 519 26.46 17.85 24.06
CA GLY A 519 25.11 17.44 23.68
C GLY A 519 25.14 16.44 22.52
N ALA A 520 24.27 15.43 22.55
CA ALA A 520 24.14 14.50 21.42
C ALA A 520 23.57 15.18 20.17
N GLY A 521 23.99 14.73 18.99
CA GLY A 521 23.39 15.14 17.73
C GLY A 521 21.94 14.64 17.59
N GLY A 522 21.10 15.41 16.92
CA GLY A 522 19.71 15.07 16.66
C GLY A 522 19.56 14.00 15.58
N ASN A 523 18.59 13.10 15.75
CA ASN A 523 18.25 12.13 14.72
C ASN A 523 17.50 12.79 13.55
N GLY A 524 17.83 12.44 12.30
CA GLY A 524 17.22 13.01 11.10
C GLY A 524 15.84 12.46 10.73
N ILE A 525 15.11 13.20 9.88
CA ILE A 525 13.79 12.84 9.32
C ILE A 525 13.68 13.09 7.81
N ASP A 526 14.78 13.46 7.15
CA ASP A 526 14.85 13.89 5.75
C ASP A 526 14.64 12.76 4.73
N LEU A 527 14.65 11.50 5.17
CA LEU A 527 14.32 10.33 4.35
C LEU A 527 12.90 9.81 4.66
N TRP A 528 12.46 9.89 5.92
CA TRP A 528 11.13 9.49 6.33
C TRP A 528 10.67 10.20 7.62
N GLY A 529 9.51 10.87 7.54
CA GLY A 529 9.01 11.75 8.60
C GLY A 529 8.09 11.11 9.66
N ALA A 530 7.62 9.88 9.44
CA ALA A 530 6.73 9.19 10.39
C ALA A 530 7.51 8.21 11.28
N SER A 531 7.13 8.07 12.55
CA SER A 531 7.84 7.24 13.53
C SER A 531 7.94 5.77 13.08
N PRO A 532 9.13 5.13 13.15
CA PRO A 532 10.39 5.71 13.61
C PRO A 532 11.04 6.66 12.58
N PHE A 533 11.63 7.74 13.07
CA PHE A 533 12.30 8.77 12.26
C PHE A 533 13.53 8.19 11.53
N TYR A 534 13.58 8.33 10.20
CA TYR A 534 14.73 7.94 9.39
C TYR A 534 15.28 9.13 8.62
N GLY A 535 16.59 9.34 8.71
CA GLY A 535 17.26 10.47 8.07
C GLY A 535 18.69 10.66 8.56
N SER A 536 19.37 11.63 7.96
CA SER A 536 20.74 12.02 8.26
C SER A 536 20.83 12.72 9.64
N GLY A 537 21.75 12.23 10.47
CA GLY A 537 21.93 12.68 11.85
C GLY A 537 22.92 13.84 11.98
N GLY A 538 22.66 14.73 12.93
CA GLY A 538 23.57 15.82 13.28
C GLY A 538 24.81 15.33 14.03
N GLY A 539 25.87 16.13 14.04
CA GLY A 539 27.07 15.85 14.82
C GLY A 539 26.86 16.09 16.32
N GLY A 540 27.59 15.35 17.16
CA GLY A 540 27.61 15.60 18.61
C GLY A 540 28.42 16.86 18.97
N GLY A 541 28.06 17.54 20.06
CA GLY A 541 28.87 18.63 20.60
C GLY A 541 30.16 18.11 21.23
N GLY A 542 31.22 18.90 21.17
CA GLY A 542 32.44 18.68 21.94
C GLY A 542 32.21 18.98 23.41
N ALA A 543 32.99 18.32 24.26
CA ALA A 543 32.91 18.51 25.70
C ALA A 543 33.72 19.73 26.18
N GLY A 544 33.39 20.27 27.36
CA GLY A 544 34.31 21.10 28.13
C GLY A 544 35.44 20.26 28.74
N ASP A 545 36.31 20.89 29.52
CA ASP A 545 37.58 20.33 29.99
C ASP A 545 37.49 18.89 30.57
N ASN A 546 36.56 18.61 31.49
CA ASN A 546 36.40 17.29 32.11
C ASN A 546 35.32 16.41 31.45
N GLY A 547 34.68 16.90 30.39
CA GLY A 547 33.48 16.30 29.81
C GLY A 547 33.75 15.21 28.77
N ILE A 548 32.71 14.42 28.51
CA ILE A 548 32.66 13.42 27.43
C ILE A 548 32.05 14.05 26.18
N GLY A 549 32.61 13.71 25.02
CA GLY A 549 32.07 14.17 23.74
C GLY A 549 30.65 13.64 23.47
N GLY A 550 29.79 14.49 22.92
CA GLY A 550 28.43 14.12 22.57
C GLY A 550 28.39 13.06 21.46
N ASN A 551 27.49 12.08 21.54
CA ASN A 551 27.30 11.11 20.47
C ASN A 551 26.71 11.77 19.21
N GLY A 552 27.11 11.28 18.03
CA GLY A 552 26.49 11.64 16.77
C GLY A 552 25.05 11.13 16.66
N GLY A 553 24.19 11.92 16.02
CA GLY A 553 22.81 11.56 15.77
C GLY A 553 22.68 10.39 14.79
N ARG A 554 21.60 9.62 14.92
CA ARG A 554 21.22 8.63 13.91
C ARG A 554 20.62 9.32 12.69
N TYR A 555 21.02 9.04 11.46
CA TYR A 555 22.06 8.10 11.01
C TYR A 555 23.29 8.86 10.48
N GLY A 556 24.49 8.34 10.73
CA GLY A 556 25.73 8.88 10.18
C GLY A 556 26.34 10.11 10.84
N GLY A 557 25.77 10.68 11.91
CA GLY A 557 26.37 11.85 12.58
C GLY A 557 27.73 11.52 13.22
N GLY A 558 28.71 12.41 13.14
CA GLY A 558 30.01 12.26 13.81
C GLY A 558 29.93 12.52 15.32
N GLY A 559 30.72 11.81 16.13
CA GLY A 559 30.81 12.06 17.56
C GLY A 559 31.64 13.30 17.90
N GLY A 560 31.34 14.01 18.99
CA GLY A 560 32.14 15.12 19.49
C GLY A 560 33.43 14.65 20.18
N GLY A 561 34.44 15.51 20.24
CA GLY A 561 35.68 15.28 20.97
C GLY A 561 35.52 15.51 22.48
N THR A 562 36.43 14.93 23.25
CA THR A 562 36.61 15.19 24.68
C THR A 562 37.28 16.53 24.95
N GLY A 563 37.10 17.05 26.16
CA GLY A 563 38.04 18.00 26.74
C GLY A 563 39.37 17.34 27.13
N GLU A 564 40.25 18.16 27.71
CA GLU A 564 41.62 17.82 28.12
C GLU A 564 41.69 16.73 29.21
N ASP A 565 40.80 16.78 30.19
CA ASP A 565 40.71 15.85 31.32
C ASP A 565 39.66 14.73 31.07
N GLY A 566 38.91 14.80 29.98
CA GLY A 566 37.87 13.84 29.62
C GLY A 566 38.41 12.58 28.91
N ASP A 567 37.95 11.38 29.29
CA ASP A 567 38.57 10.13 28.78
C ASP A 567 38.00 9.57 27.46
N ILE A 568 36.78 9.98 27.05
CA ILE A 568 36.02 9.27 26.00
C ILE A 568 35.34 10.22 25.00
N GLY A 569 35.73 10.13 23.73
CA GLY A 569 35.05 10.84 22.65
C GLY A 569 33.68 10.26 22.37
N GLY A 570 32.79 11.09 21.84
CA GLY A 570 31.47 10.67 21.40
C GLY A 570 31.54 9.60 20.32
N THR A 571 30.60 8.67 20.35
CA THR A 571 30.44 7.65 19.30
C THR A 571 29.77 8.24 18.07
N GLY A 572 30.16 7.78 16.88
CA GLY A 572 29.47 8.11 15.64
C GLY A 572 28.14 7.39 15.50
N GLY A 573 27.19 8.00 14.79
CA GLY A 573 25.91 7.40 14.44
C GLY A 573 26.08 6.26 13.43
N GLN A 574 25.32 5.18 13.60
CA GLN A 574 25.28 4.07 12.65
C GLN A 574 24.76 4.51 11.26
N GLY A 575 25.01 3.69 10.24
CA GLY A 575 24.50 3.89 8.88
C GLY A 575 23.06 3.42 8.69
N LEU A 576 22.53 3.63 7.49
CA LEU A 576 21.15 3.28 7.09
C LEU A 576 21.09 2.87 5.62
N ILE A 577 20.21 1.92 5.29
CA ILE A 577 19.78 1.65 3.92
C ILE A 577 18.27 1.90 3.84
N VAL A 578 17.84 2.64 2.83
CA VAL A 578 16.43 2.84 2.45
C VAL A 578 16.22 2.21 1.08
N ILE A 579 15.15 1.45 0.96
CA ILE A 579 14.74 0.74 -0.25
C ILE A 579 13.35 1.22 -0.61
N THR A 580 13.22 1.86 -1.76
CA THR A 580 11.92 2.28 -2.31
C THR A 580 11.71 1.59 -3.65
N TYR A 581 10.61 0.87 -3.80
CA TYR A 581 10.26 0.26 -5.07
C TYR A 581 8.77 0.40 -5.36
N THR A 582 8.41 0.62 -6.63
CA THR A 582 7.02 0.48 -7.06
C THR A 582 6.73 -1.00 -7.25
N PRO A 583 5.74 -1.60 -6.59
CA PRO A 583 5.33 -2.97 -6.87
C PRO A 583 4.94 -3.16 -8.34
N SER A 584 5.50 -4.17 -8.99
CA SER A 584 4.95 -4.69 -10.23
C SER A 584 3.63 -5.38 -9.89
N LEU A 585 2.53 -4.85 -10.42
CA LEU A 585 1.26 -5.56 -10.34
C LEU A 585 1.35 -6.83 -11.20
N ALA A 586 0.85 -7.95 -10.68
CA ALA A 586 0.63 -9.13 -11.51
C ALA A 586 -0.59 -8.89 -12.41
N PRO A 587 -0.59 -9.39 -13.66
CA PRO A 587 -1.79 -9.39 -14.48
C PRO A 587 -2.84 -10.29 -13.83
N VAL A 588 -4.08 -9.81 -13.73
CA VAL A 588 -5.24 -10.63 -13.35
C VAL A 588 -6.07 -10.94 -14.58
N PHE A 589 -6.71 -12.10 -14.58
CA PHE A 589 -7.40 -12.62 -15.77
C PHE A 589 -8.90 -12.82 -15.50
N THR A 590 -9.74 -12.44 -16.46
CA THR A 590 -11.18 -12.72 -16.44
C THR A 590 -11.59 -13.42 -17.72
N LEU A 591 -12.12 -14.65 -17.63
CA LEU A 591 -12.69 -15.34 -18.81
C LEU A 591 -14.05 -14.75 -19.16
N ASN A 592 -14.13 -14.06 -20.30
CA ASN A 592 -15.34 -13.33 -20.69
C ASN A 592 -16.29 -14.25 -21.46
N SER A 593 -15.82 -14.79 -22.59
CA SER A 593 -16.67 -15.53 -23.52
C SER A 593 -16.03 -16.80 -24.04
N TYR A 594 -16.88 -17.73 -24.48
CA TYR A 594 -16.49 -18.96 -25.14
C TYR A 594 -17.40 -19.31 -26.31
N ARG A 595 -16.87 -20.14 -27.21
CA ARG A 595 -17.69 -20.77 -28.23
C ARG A 595 -17.11 -22.12 -28.68
N TRP A 596 -18.01 -23.04 -28.96
CA TRP A 596 -17.69 -24.35 -29.51
C TRP A 596 -17.71 -24.33 -31.04
N TYR A 597 -16.69 -24.92 -31.64
CA TYR A 597 -16.57 -25.10 -33.08
C TYR A 597 -16.32 -26.57 -33.43
N VAL A 598 -16.74 -26.92 -34.65
CA VAL A 598 -16.33 -28.19 -35.27
C VAL A 598 -14.88 -28.05 -35.70
N ASP A 599 -14.04 -29.05 -35.41
CA ASP A 599 -12.69 -29.05 -35.95
C ASP A 599 -12.70 -29.15 -37.48
N ASN A 600 -11.81 -28.39 -38.11
CA ASN A 600 -11.67 -28.32 -39.56
C ASN A 600 -10.23 -28.58 -40.01
N ASP A 601 -9.34 -29.02 -39.11
CA ASP A 601 -7.90 -29.20 -39.36
C ASP A 601 -7.22 -27.92 -39.92
N PHE A 602 -7.69 -26.75 -39.47
CA PHE A 602 -7.08 -25.44 -39.73
C PHE A 602 -6.87 -24.65 -38.43
N VAL A 603 -5.97 -23.66 -38.50
CA VAL A 603 -5.66 -22.76 -37.39
C VAL A 603 -6.91 -22.04 -36.88
N ASP A 604 -7.75 -21.50 -37.78
CA ASP A 604 -8.99 -20.83 -37.39
C ASP A 604 -10.22 -21.66 -37.78
N PRO A 605 -11.16 -21.86 -36.84
CA PRO A 605 -12.34 -22.66 -37.09
C PRO A 605 -13.30 -21.91 -38.02
N SER A 606 -13.94 -22.65 -38.93
CA SER A 606 -14.85 -22.08 -39.92
C SER A 606 -16.34 -22.27 -39.58
N ASN A 607 -16.69 -23.27 -38.76
CA ASN A 607 -18.08 -23.65 -38.50
C ASN A 607 -18.35 -23.76 -37.00
N SER A 608 -19.29 -22.96 -36.49
CA SER A 608 -19.72 -23.08 -35.10
C SER A 608 -20.42 -24.43 -34.90
N TRP A 609 -20.46 -24.91 -33.66
CA TRP A 609 -21.11 -26.18 -33.36
C TRP A 609 -22.65 -26.10 -33.50
N GLY A 610 -23.30 -27.19 -33.89
CA GLY A 610 -24.76 -27.30 -34.00
C GLY A 610 -25.35 -27.05 -35.40
N ASN A 611 -26.62 -27.40 -35.60
CA ASN A 611 -27.38 -27.13 -36.83
C ASN A 611 -28.88 -26.87 -36.51
N PRO A 612 -29.29 -25.61 -36.25
CA PRO A 612 -28.53 -24.39 -36.49
C PRO A 612 -27.38 -24.19 -35.49
N ASP A 613 -26.36 -23.43 -35.90
CA ASP A 613 -25.22 -23.02 -35.07
C ASP A 613 -25.68 -22.51 -33.70
N ILE A 614 -25.07 -23.05 -32.64
CA ILE A 614 -25.29 -22.54 -31.29
C ILE A 614 -24.66 -21.15 -31.15
N ALA A 615 -25.32 -20.31 -30.36
CA ALA A 615 -24.82 -18.98 -30.05
C ALA A 615 -23.52 -19.06 -29.23
N GLN A 616 -22.79 -17.95 -29.19
CA GLN A 616 -21.70 -17.79 -28.23
C GLN A 616 -22.22 -17.95 -26.80
N ASP A 617 -21.34 -18.33 -25.88
CA ASP A 617 -21.64 -18.47 -24.45
C ASP A 617 -22.78 -19.46 -24.16
N THR A 618 -23.04 -20.37 -25.10
CA THR A 618 -24.12 -21.34 -25.03
C THR A 618 -23.56 -22.75 -24.94
N ALA A 619 -24.04 -23.51 -23.96
CA ALA A 619 -23.65 -24.89 -23.75
C ALA A 619 -24.08 -25.78 -24.91
N ILE A 620 -23.27 -26.79 -25.25
CA ILE A 620 -23.78 -27.90 -26.07
C ILE A 620 -24.65 -28.78 -25.16
N THR A 621 -25.88 -29.04 -25.58
CA THR A 621 -26.83 -29.88 -24.87
C THR A 621 -27.24 -31.10 -25.70
N ILE A 622 -27.73 -32.16 -25.05
CA ILE A 622 -28.27 -33.35 -25.75
C ILE A 622 -29.53 -32.98 -26.56
N LEU A 623 -30.32 -32.04 -26.05
CA LEU A 623 -31.53 -31.55 -26.69
C LEU A 623 -31.45 -30.03 -26.92
N PRO A 624 -31.83 -29.53 -28.10
CA PRO A 624 -32.40 -30.29 -29.23
C PRO A 624 -31.36 -31.16 -29.97
N TYR A 625 -31.80 -32.26 -30.60
CA TYR A 625 -30.92 -33.19 -31.34
C TYR A 625 -30.08 -32.51 -32.44
N SER A 626 -30.54 -31.34 -32.91
CA SER A 626 -29.81 -30.46 -33.82
C SER A 626 -28.44 -30.02 -33.30
N ASN A 627 -28.23 -30.07 -31.99
CA ASN A 627 -26.94 -29.75 -31.37
C ASN A 627 -25.91 -30.88 -31.54
N LEU A 628 -26.34 -32.09 -31.92
CA LEU A 628 -25.48 -33.26 -32.13
C LEU A 628 -24.38 -33.39 -31.06
N ALA A 629 -24.76 -33.57 -29.80
CA ALA A 629 -23.82 -33.68 -28.69
C ALA A 629 -22.63 -34.61 -29.03
N PRO A 630 -21.37 -34.20 -28.76
CA PRO A 630 -20.18 -34.88 -29.26
C PRO A 630 -20.10 -36.31 -28.73
N THR A 631 -19.77 -37.24 -29.62
CA THR A 631 -19.43 -38.63 -29.29
C THR A 631 -17.93 -38.81 -29.30
N SER A 632 -17.44 -39.94 -28.78
CA SER A 632 -16.02 -40.26 -28.58
C SER A 632 -15.15 -40.27 -29.85
N THR A 633 -15.77 -40.11 -31.02
CA THR A 633 -15.09 -40.03 -32.32
C THR A 633 -14.97 -38.61 -32.86
N VAL A 634 -15.47 -37.61 -32.13
CA VAL A 634 -15.53 -36.22 -32.59
C VAL A 634 -14.54 -35.34 -31.83
N GLU A 635 -13.78 -34.57 -32.59
CA GLU A 635 -12.88 -33.54 -32.08
C GLU A 635 -13.60 -32.19 -32.02
N LEU A 636 -13.28 -31.42 -30.98
CA LEU A 636 -13.93 -30.18 -30.60
C LEU A 636 -12.91 -29.05 -30.51
N ARG A 637 -13.37 -27.85 -30.79
CA ARG A 637 -12.60 -26.61 -30.66
C ARG A 637 -13.30 -25.71 -29.66
N LEU A 638 -12.64 -25.47 -28.52
CA LEU A 638 -13.09 -24.53 -27.51
C LEU A 638 -12.34 -23.21 -27.71
N ARG A 639 -13.02 -22.23 -28.30
CA ARG A 639 -12.48 -20.88 -28.42
C ARG A 639 -12.86 -20.08 -27.17
N THR A 640 -11.92 -19.40 -26.56
CA THR A 640 -12.15 -18.55 -25.38
C THR A 640 -11.44 -17.22 -25.50
N ASN A 641 -11.99 -16.15 -24.93
CA ASN A 641 -11.27 -14.92 -24.70
C ASN A 641 -11.26 -14.56 -23.21
N PHE A 642 -10.22 -13.85 -22.79
CA PHE A 642 -10.13 -13.34 -21.44
C PHE A 642 -9.45 -11.97 -21.39
N THR A 643 -9.96 -11.09 -20.51
CA THR A 643 -9.40 -9.75 -20.29
C THR A 643 -8.18 -9.84 -19.38
N VAL A 644 -7.14 -9.08 -19.71
CA VAL A 644 -6.03 -8.79 -18.80
C VAL A 644 -6.34 -7.49 -18.03
N SER A 645 -6.40 -7.58 -16.72
CA SER A 645 -6.58 -6.42 -15.82
C SER A 645 -5.38 -6.28 -14.87
N SER A 646 -5.39 -5.25 -14.02
CA SER A 646 -4.35 -4.84 -13.03
C SER A 646 -2.94 -4.53 -13.58
N ALA A 647 -2.41 -5.30 -14.53
CA ALA A 647 -1.12 -5.09 -15.17
C ALA A 647 -1.10 -5.64 -16.61
N ALA A 648 -0.29 -5.05 -17.48
CA ALA A 648 -0.12 -5.58 -18.83
C ALA A 648 0.65 -6.91 -18.80
N LEU A 649 0.23 -7.86 -19.63
CA LEU A 649 0.94 -9.12 -19.83
C LEU A 649 1.99 -8.94 -20.94
N SER A 650 3.27 -9.12 -20.61
CA SER A 650 4.34 -9.06 -21.60
C SER A 650 4.35 -10.31 -22.49
N ALA A 651 4.81 -10.17 -23.74
CA ALA A 651 5.01 -11.32 -24.63
C ALA A 651 6.00 -12.32 -24.01
N GLY A 652 5.65 -13.61 -24.04
CA GLY A 652 6.48 -14.69 -23.51
C GLY A 652 6.44 -14.85 -21.99
N ALA A 653 5.53 -14.18 -21.28
CA ALA A 653 5.53 -14.15 -19.81
C ALA A 653 4.73 -15.29 -19.16
N GLN A 654 3.59 -15.70 -19.74
CA GLN A 654 2.62 -16.57 -19.08
C GLN A 654 2.24 -17.80 -19.90
N GLN A 655 2.11 -18.95 -19.22
CA GLN A 655 1.49 -20.16 -19.77
C GLN A 655 0.16 -20.43 -19.07
N PHE A 656 -0.79 -21.00 -19.81
CA PHE A 656 -2.10 -21.40 -19.31
C PHE A 656 -2.30 -22.90 -19.42
N LYS A 657 -3.36 -23.41 -18.81
CA LYS A 657 -3.85 -24.77 -19.05
C LYS A 657 -5.36 -24.82 -18.97
N LEU A 658 -5.94 -25.79 -19.67
CA LEU A 658 -7.36 -26.06 -19.63
C LEU A 658 -7.65 -27.13 -18.57
N GLN A 659 -8.66 -26.91 -17.75
CA GLN A 659 -9.18 -27.87 -16.78
C GLN A 659 -10.62 -28.22 -17.09
N PHE A 660 -11.06 -29.38 -16.61
CA PHE A 660 -12.45 -29.84 -16.72
C PHE A 660 -12.95 -30.44 -15.41
N LYS A 661 -14.27 -30.53 -15.28
CA LYS A 661 -14.94 -31.36 -14.28
C LYS A 661 -16.27 -31.89 -14.80
N GLU A 662 -16.78 -32.93 -14.16
CA GLU A 662 -18.12 -33.46 -14.38
C GLU A 662 -19.18 -32.57 -13.71
N GLY A 663 -20.34 -32.42 -14.35
CA GLY A 663 -21.41 -31.52 -13.98
C GLY A 663 -21.26 -30.11 -14.56
N THR A 664 -22.34 -29.33 -14.47
CA THR A 664 -22.35 -27.89 -14.79
C THR A 664 -21.97 -27.05 -13.58
N ASP A 665 -21.19 -26.01 -13.82
CA ASP A 665 -20.92 -24.94 -12.88
C ASP A 665 -21.17 -23.62 -13.56
N ALA A 666 -22.07 -22.81 -12.99
CA ALA A 666 -22.38 -21.51 -13.57
C ALA A 666 -21.20 -20.52 -13.43
N THR A 667 -20.32 -20.72 -12.45
CA THR A 667 -19.28 -19.73 -12.10
C THR A 667 -17.86 -20.21 -12.39
N CYS A 668 -17.65 -21.50 -12.63
CA CYS A 668 -16.33 -22.12 -12.84
C CYS A 668 -15.38 -22.15 -11.61
N ASN A 669 -15.84 -21.77 -10.41
CA ASN A 669 -14.99 -21.67 -9.20
C ASN A 669 -15.27 -22.74 -8.14
N THR A 670 -16.23 -23.66 -8.36
CA THR A 670 -16.65 -24.60 -7.32
C THR A 670 -16.12 -26.00 -7.55
N GLY A 671 -15.90 -26.77 -6.48
CA GLY A 671 -15.56 -28.19 -6.55
C GLY A 671 -14.11 -28.47 -7.00
N SER A 672 -13.85 -29.72 -7.36
CA SER A 672 -12.52 -30.20 -7.76
C SER A 672 -12.41 -30.30 -9.28
N TRP A 673 -11.32 -29.77 -9.82
CA TRP A 673 -11.04 -29.71 -11.24
C TRP A 673 -9.87 -30.62 -11.61
N THR A 674 -9.89 -31.15 -12.84
CA THR A 674 -8.84 -32.00 -13.39
C THR A 674 -8.24 -31.34 -14.63
N ASP A 675 -6.92 -31.39 -14.78
CA ASP A 675 -6.24 -30.87 -15.98
C ASP A 675 -6.67 -31.68 -17.22
N VAL A 676 -6.96 -31.00 -18.33
CA VAL A 676 -7.08 -31.63 -19.64
C VAL A 676 -5.72 -32.21 -20.01
N GLY A 677 -5.69 -33.50 -20.31
CA GLY A 677 -4.45 -34.24 -20.51
C GLY A 677 -3.77 -33.96 -21.84
N ALA A 678 -2.47 -34.28 -21.91
CA ALA A 678 -1.71 -34.20 -23.16
C ALA A 678 -2.30 -35.11 -24.25
N GLN A 679 -1.92 -34.83 -25.51
CA GLN A 679 -2.28 -35.64 -26.66
C GLN A 679 -1.96 -37.13 -26.43
N ALA A 680 -2.91 -38.01 -26.80
CA ALA A 680 -2.84 -39.46 -26.61
C ALA A 680 -2.70 -39.93 -25.14
N SER A 681 -2.88 -39.05 -24.15
CA SER A 681 -2.92 -39.44 -22.74
C SER A 681 -4.17 -40.25 -22.40
N ALA A 682 -4.17 -40.92 -21.25
CA ALA A 682 -5.32 -41.68 -20.75
C ALA A 682 -6.36 -40.81 -20.02
N VAL A 683 -6.20 -39.49 -19.98
CA VAL A 683 -7.11 -38.57 -19.28
C VAL A 683 -8.44 -38.49 -20.04
N THR A 684 -9.55 -38.39 -19.30
CA THR A 684 -10.92 -38.38 -19.82
C THR A 684 -11.14 -37.29 -20.88
N TRP A 685 -10.63 -36.08 -20.63
CA TRP A 685 -10.53 -35.02 -21.62
C TRP A 685 -9.06 -34.77 -21.91
N ARG A 686 -8.72 -34.69 -23.19
CA ARG A 686 -7.34 -34.52 -23.62
C ARG A 686 -7.27 -33.69 -24.90
N PHE A 687 -6.09 -33.14 -25.18
CA PHE A 687 -5.84 -32.50 -26.47
C PHE A 687 -5.94 -33.53 -27.61
N ALA A 688 -6.64 -33.15 -28.67
CA ALA A 688 -6.87 -34.01 -29.83
C ALA A 688 -5.62 -34.11 -30.73
N ASN A 689 -5.63 -35.05 -31.67
CA ASN A 689 -4.52 -35.22 -32.59
C ASN A 689 -4.67 -34.30 -33.80
N SER A 690 -3.89 -33.23 -33.85
CA SER A 690 -3.96 -32.25 -34.93
C SER A 690 -2.87 -32.45 -35.98
N SER A 691 -3.20 -32.22 -37.26
CA SER A 691 -2.18 -32.03 -38.30
C SER A 691 -1.61 -30.61 -38.31
N VAL A 692 -2.29 -29.68 -37.64
CA VAL A 692 -1.87 -28.30 -37.40
C VAL A 692 -1.06 -28.25 -36.10
N THR A 693 0.16 -27.74 -36.16
CA THR A 693 0.95 -27.49 -34.96
C THR A 693 0.49 -26.20 -34.29
N THR A 694 0.67 -26.08 -32.96
CA THR A 694 0.42 -24.82 -32.22
C THR A 694 0.97 -23.61 -32.97
N SER A 695 0.11 -22.62 -33.24
CA SER A 695 0.42 -21.44 -34.04
C SER A 695 -0.45 -20.24 -33.67
N LEU A 696 -0.04 -19.05 -34.10
CA LEU A 696 -0.83 -17.82 -33.94
C LEU A 696 -2.18 -17.90 -34.66
N LEU A 697 -3.23 -17.43 -34.00
CA LEU A 697 -4.55 -17.25 -34.59
C LEU A 697 -4.54 -16.11 -35.60
N SER A 698 -5.35 -16.21 -36.66
CA SER A 698 -5.36 -15.20 -37.74
C SER A 698 -6.67 -14.41 -37.85
N VAL A 699 -7.73 -14.84 -37.15
CA VAL A 699 -9.04 -14.18 -37.17
C VAL A 699 -9.68 -14.21 -35.78
N THR A 700 -10.21 -13.06 -35.32
CA THR A 700 -11.06 -12.97 -34.12
C THR A 700 -12.38 -13.69 -34.34
N LYS A 701 -12.78 -14.54 -33.39
CA LYS A 701 -14.01 -15.35 -33.51
C LYS A 701 -15.06 -15.04 -32.44
N LEU A 702 -14.68 -14.37 -31.37
CA LEU A 702 -15.55 -14.03 -30.24
C LEU A 702 -15.94 -12.55 -30.22
N SER A 703 -17.07 -12.26 -29.59
CA SER A 703 -17.64 -10.93 -29.38
C SER A 703 -17.81 -10.67 -27.86
N PRO A 704 -17.48 -9.48 -27.33
CA PRO A 704 -16.86 -8.34 -28.02
C PRO A 704 -15.53 -8.73 -28.66
N VAL A 705 -15.14 -7.97 -29.69
CA VAL A 705 -14.02 -8.32 -30.57
C VAL A 705 -12.74 -8.33 -29.75
N SER A 706 -12.16 -9.52 -29.57
CA SER A 706 -10.84 -9.65 -28.97
C SER A 706 -9.79 -8.98 -29.84
N ASN A 707 -8.94 -8.21 -29.19
CA ASN A 707 -7.95 -7.34 -29.83
C ASN A 707 -6.54 -7.95 -29.85
N VAL A 708 -6.29 -9.01 -29.06
CA VAL A 708 -5.04 -9.76 -29.12
C VAL A 708 -5.30 -11.23 -29.45
N LEU A 709 -4.83 -11.64 -30.62
CA LEU A 709 -4.90 -13.03 -31.06
C LEU A 709 -3.70 -13.80 -30.54
N GLU A 710 -3.93 -14.84 -29.75
CA GLU A 710 -2.85 -15.70 -29.23
C GLU A 710 -2.77 -16.98 -30.04
N SER A 711 -3.00 -18.14 -29.43
CA SER A 711 -2.61 -19.42 -30.03
C SER A 711 -3.79 -20.35 -30.26
N TYR A 712 -3.71 -21.08 -31.36
CA TYR A 712 -4.28 -22.39 -31.51
C TYR A 712 -3.46 -23.39 -30.68
N VAL A 713 -4.11 -24.08 -29.74
CA VAL A 713 -3.46 -24.85 -28.66
C VAL A 713 -3.68 -26.34 -28.84
N THR A 714 -2.59 -27.09 -28.94
CA THR A 714 -2.57 -28.56 -29.01
C THR A 714 -1.77 -29.21 -27.86
N THR A 715 -1.37 -28.43 -26.85
CA THR A 715 -0.49 -28.88 -25.76
C THR A 715 -1.00 -28.41 -24.40
N THR A 716 -0.59 -29.12 -23.35
CA THR A 716 -0.79 -28.72 -21.95
C THR A 716 0.55 -28.77 -21.19
N PRO A 717 0.97 -27.68 -20.50
CA PRO A 717 0.38 -26.34 -20.60
C PRO A 717 0.50 -25.77 -22.02
N THR A 718 -0.12 -24.62 -22.28
CA THR A 718 0.10 -23.85 -23.51
C THR A 718 1.58 -23.46 -23.62
N TYR A 719 2.04 -23.09 -24.82
CA TYR A 719 3.26 -22.28 -24.88
C TYR A 719 3.02 -20.92 -24.22
N VAL A 720 4.12 -20.23 -23.90
CA VAL A 720 4.04 -18.85 -23.40
C VAL A 720 3.30 -17.97 -24.40
N ASN A 721 2.49 -17.02 -23.91
CA ASN A 721 1.70 -16.11 -24.74
C ASN A 721 2.58 -15.42 -25.81
N PRO A 722 2.32 -15.63 -27.12
CA PRO A 722 3.12 -15.02 -28.17
C PRO A 722 3.13 -13.49 -28.18
N ASN A 723 2.00 -12.85 -27.87
CA ASN A 723 1.84 -11.40 -27.98
C ASN A 723 1.75 -10.75 -26.59
N SER A 724 2.10 -9.47 -26.51
CA SER A 724 1.84 -8.65 -25.32
C SER A 724 0.38 -8.22 -25.31
N VAL A 725 -0.22 -8.16 -24.12
CA VAL A 725 -1.62 -7.77 -23.89
C VAL A 725 -1.64 -6.62 -22.89
N SER A 726 -2.20 -5.48 -23.28
CA SER A 726 -2.30 -4.31 -22.40
C SER A 726 -3.48 -4.46 -21.43
N VAL A 727 -3.49 -3.67 -20.35
CA VAL A 727 -4.62 -3.64 -19.41
C VAL A 727 -5.90 -3.24 -20.13
N GLY A 728 -6.96 -4.01 -19.93
CA GLY A 728 -8.27 -3.86 -20.58
C GLY A 728 -8.37 -4.51 -21.96
N GLU A 729 -7.29 -5.10 -22.48
CA GLU A 729 -7.32 -5.87 -23.72
C GLU A 729 -7.75 -7.32 -23.47
N GLU A 730 -8.37 -7.93 -24.48
CA GLU A 730 -8.84 -9.31 -24.49
C GLU A 730 -7.95 -10.17 -25.39
N MET A 731 -7.39 -11.22 -24.80
CA MET A 731 -6.61 -12.21 -25.50
C MET A 731 -7.44 -13.46 -25.84
N GLU A 732 -7.29 -13.97 -27.06
CA GLU A 732 -8.09 -15.08 -27.58
C GLU A 732 -7.25 -16.35 -27.77
N TYR A 733 -7.74 -17.49 -27.28
CA TYR A 733 -7.14 -18.81 -27.43
C TYR A 733 -8.14 -19.82 -28.02
N ASP A 734 -7.61 -20.85 -28.69
CA ASP A 734 -8.40 -21.91 -29.29
C ASP A 734 -7.86 -23.29 -28.89
N PHE A 735 -8.58 -24.00 -28.03
CA PHE A 735 -8.16 -25.30 -27.52
C PHE A 735 -8.77 -26.44 -28.34
N HIS A 736 -7.93 -27.30 -28.91
CA HIS A 736 -8.35 -28.48 -29.67
C HIS A 736 -8.37 -29.71 -28.79
N ILE A 737 -9.58 -30.20 -28.49
CA ILE A 737 -9.79 -31.25 -27.49
C ILE A 737 -10.69 -32.36 -28.02
N GLU A 738 -10.56 -33.54 -27.43
CA GLU A 738 -11.44 -34.68 -27.61
C GLU A 738 -11.74 -35.31 -26.24
N HIS A 739 -12.85 -36.05 -26.14
CA HIS A 739 -13.07 -36.90 -24.99
C HIS A 739 -12.66 -38.34 -25.26
N ASN A 740 -11.94 -38.92 -24.30
CA ASN A 740 -11.42 -40.27 -24.30
C ASN A 740 -12.11 -41.09 -23.21
N GLY A 741 -13.39 -41.41 -23.44
CA GLY A 741 -14.20 -42.17 -22.48
C GLY A 741 -14.85 -41.33 -21.38
N ALA A 742 -15.12 -40.05 -21.66
CA ALA A 742 -16.13 -39.32 -20.88
C ALA A 742 -17.45 -40.10 -20.86
N THR A 743 -18.13 -40.09 -19.72
CA THR A 743 -19.41 -40.78 -19.56
C THR A 743 -20.39 -40.22 -20.57
N SER A 744 -21.13 -41.09 -21.26
CA SER A 744 -22.12 -40.67 -22.24
C SER A 744 -23.30 -39.98 -21.58
N THR A 745 -23.89 -39.01 -22.26
CA THR A 745 -25.03 -38.21 -21.79
C THR A 745 -24.80 -37.36 -20.53
N ASP A 746 -23.56 -37.26 -20.06
CA ASP A 746 -23.17 -36.46 -18.90
C ASP A 746 -22.71 -35.06 -19.30
N GLN A 747 -22.82 -34.14 -18.35
CA GLN A 747 -22.41 -32.75 -18.51
C GLN A 747 -21.00 -32.53 -17.97
N TYR A 748 -20.26 -31.62 -18.61
CA TYR A 748 -18.92 -31.23 -18.22
C TYR A 748 -18.78 -29.71 -18.28
N SER A 749 -18.00 -29.17 -17.35
CA SER A 749 -17.56 -27.78 -17.33
C SER A 749 -16.07 -27.69 -17.60
N PHE A 750 -15.63 -26.62 -18.25
CA PHE A 750 -14.22 -26.33 -18.52
C PHE A 750 -13.84 -24.94 -18.04
N ARG A 751 -12.58 -24.77 -17.64
CA ARG A 751 -12.02 -23.47 -17.28
C ARG A 751 -10.57 -23.36 -17.70
N VAL A 752 -10.12 -22.13 -17.96
CA VAL A 752 -8.70 -21.82 -18.17
C VAL A 752 -8.12 -21.35 -16.85
N VAL A 753 -6.93 -21.85 -16.52
CA VAL A 753 -6.16 -21.43 -15.34
C VAL A 753 -4.72 -21.16 -15.75
N GLU A 754 -3.97 -20.50 -14.88
CA GLU A 754 -2.53 -20.39 -15.03
C GLU A 754 -1.84 -21.75 -14.87
N SER A 755 -0.67 -21.91 -15.51
CA SER A 755 0.03 -23.19 -15.54
C SER A 755 0.43 -23.73 -14.15
N ASP A 756 0.55 -22.86 -13.15
CA ASP A 756 0.88 -23.17 -11.76
C ASP A 756 -0.35 -23.59 -10.91
N ASN A 757 -1.55 -23.66 -11.50
CA ASN A 757 -2.86 -23.88 -10.89
C ASN A 757 -3.52 -22.63 -10.28
N THR A 758 -2.95 -21.44 -10.45
CA THR A 758 -3.63 -20.21 -10.03
C THR A 758 -4.89 -20.03 -10.87
N GLU A 759 -6.03 -19.90 -10.18
CA GLU A 759 -7.31 -19.67 -10.83
C GLU A 759 -7.40 -18.23 -11.32
N PHE A 760 -8.08 -18.01 -12.45
CA PHE A 760 -8.44 -16.66 -12.86
C PHE A 760 -9.35 -16.02 -11.80
N ASP A 761 -9.20 -14.71 -11.60
CA ASP A 761 -9.96 -13.94 -10.61
C ASP A 761 -11.46 -14.03 -10.82
N SER A 762 -11.89 -14.16 -12.09
CA SER A 762 -13.30 -14.35 -12.42
C SER A 762 -13.52 -15.08 -13.73
N TYR A 763 -14.70 -15.70 -13.84
CA TYR A 763 -15.22 -16.28 -15.07
C TYR A 763 -16.62 -15.68 -15.28
N THR A 764 -16.78 -14.82 -16.29
CA THR A 764 -18.09 -14.29 -16.67
C THR A 764 -18.98 -15.39 -17.24
N ASN A 765 -18.38 -16.29 -18.02
CA ASN A 765 -19.05 -17.46 -18.57
C ASN A 765 -18.22 -18.71 -18.29
N CYS A 766 -18.89 -19.80 -17.94
CA CYS A 766 -18.24 -21.10 -17.76
C CYS A 766 -18.53 -22.01 -18.97
N PRO A 767 -17.53 -22.36 -19.79
CA PRO A 767 -17.73 -23.28 -20.91
C PRO A 767 -18.28 -24.62 -20.46
N THR A 768 -19.43 -25.03 -21.02
CA THR A 768 -20.07 -26.30 -20.68
C THR A 768 -20.53 -27.06 -21.92
N LEU A 769 -20.57 -28.39 -21.82
CA LEU A 769 -21.16 -29.27 -22.82
C LEU A 769 -21.75 -30.52 -22.19
N ALA A 770 -22.66 -31.19 -22.88
CA ALA A 770 -23.06 -32.56 -22.65
C ALA A 770 -22.47 -33.49 -23.72
N THR A 771 -22.03 -34.68 -23.33
CA THR A 771 -21.61 -35.73 -24.27
C THR A 771 -22.82 -36.41 -24.90
N GLY A 772 -22.66 -36.90 -26.12
CA GLY A 772 -23.66 -37.66 -26.84
C GLY A 772 -23.79 -39.11 -26.34
N PRO A 773 -24.89 -39.79 -26.69
CA PRO A 773 -25.02 -41.22 -26.46
C PRO A 773 -24.01 -42.01 -27.32
N GLU A 774 -23.38 -43.02 -26.73
CA GLU A 774 -22.43 -43.90 -27.40
C GLU A 774 -23.11 -45.13 -28.00
N THR A 775 -22.38 -45.91 -28.80
CA THR A 775 -22.91 -47.14 -29.43
C THR A 775 -23.49 -48.14 -28.41
N ALA A 776 -23.02 -48.10 -27.16
CA ALA A 776 -23.53 -48.92 -26.06
C ALA A 776 -24.89 -48.44 -25.51
N ASP A 777 -25.21 -47.15 -25.68
CA ASP A 777 -26.47 -46.53 -25.25
C ASP A 777 -27.58 -46.68 -26.30
N LEU A 778 -27.20 -47.06 -27.53
CA LEU A 778 -28.15 -47.45 -28.56
C LEU A 778 -28.84 -48.76 -28.15
N MET A 779 -30.10 -48.67 -27.74
CA MET A 779 -30.94 -49.85 -27.53
C MET A 779 -30.94 -50.70 -28.81
N ARG A 780 -30.40 -51.93 -28.73
CA ARG A 780 -30.54 -52.95 -29.80
C ARG A 780 -32.02 -53.29 -29.95
N HIS A 781 -32.77 -52.53 -30.74
CA HIS A 781 -34.07 -52.99 -31.20
C HIS A 781 -33.83 -54.15 -32.16
N GLY A 782 -34.19 -55.35 -31.71
CA GLY A 782 -34.09 -56.58 -32.50
C GLY A 782 -34.78 -56.43 -33.86
N ASN A 783 -34.25 -57.13 -34.86
CA ASN A 783 -34.76 -57.21 -36.23
C ASN A 783 -36.29 -57.10 -36.32
N MET A 784 -36.79 -55.93 -36.72
CA MET A 784 -38.16 -55.77 -37.20
C MET A 784 -38.15 -55.99 -38.71
N ILE A 785 -38.07 -57.25 -39.14
CA ILE A 785 -38.32 -57.60 -40.55
C ILE A 785 -39.83 -57.64 -40.74
N THR A 786 -40.38 -56.66 -41.45
CA THR A 786 -41.67 -56.83 -42.15
C THR A 786 -41.50 -56.43 -43.61
N ALA A 787 -42.23 -57.12 -44.49
CA ALA A 787 -41.85 -57.42 -45.87
C ALA A 787 -41.81 -56.25 -46.88
N ILE A 788 -41.74 -54.98 -46.46
CA ILE A 788 -41.70 -53.82 -47.36
C ILE A 788 -40.86 -52.65 -46.79
N GLY A 789 -39.52 -52.80 -46.80
CA GLY A 789 -38.57 -51.68 -46.68
C GLY A 789 -38.18 -51.27 -45.25
N GLU A 790 -36.90 -50.96 -45.08
CA GLU A 790 -36.26 -50.50 -43.84
C GLU A 790 -36.68 -49.05 -43.54
N GLN A 791 -37.39 -48.81 -42.43
CA GLN A 791 -37.65 -47.45 -41.92
C GLN A 791 -36.92 -47.27 -40.58
N GLY A 792 -36.25 -46.13 -40.46
CA GLY A 792 -35.16 -45.86 -39.53
C GLY A 792 -35.49 -45.79 -38.04
N PHE A 793 -34.41 -45.52 -37.30
CA PHE A 793 -34.30 -45.44 -35.85
C PHE A 793 -35.22 -44.34 -35.28
N TYR A 794 -36.09 -44.71 -34.34
CA TYR A 794 -36.83 -43.77 -33.49
C TYR A 794 -36.29 -43.83 -32.06
N TRP A 795 -35.96 -42.67 -31.51
CA TRP A 795 -35.60 -42.48 -30.10
C TRP A 795 -36.83 -42.73 -29.21
N ALA A 796 -36.68 -43.56 -28.18
CA ALA A 796 -37.71 -43.73 -27.15
C ALA A 796 -37.52 -42.66 -26.07
N ASN A 797 -38.63 -42.01 -25.70
CA ASN A 797 -38.72 -40.87 -24.76
C ASN A 797 -38.08 -41.09 -23.40
#